data_AF-A0A8T3YNK6-F1
#
_entry.id   AF-A0A8T3YNK6-F1
#
_cell.length_a   1.000
_cell.length_b   1.000
_cell.length_c   1.000
_cell.angle_alpha   90.00
_cell.angle_beta   90.00
_cell.angle_gamma   90.00
#
_symmetry.space_group_name_H-M   'P 1'
#
loop_
_entity.id
_entity.type
_entity.pdbx_description
1 polymer ?
#
loop_
_entity_poly.entity_id
_entity_poly.type
_entity_poly.pdbx_seq_one_letter_code
_entity_poly.pdbx_strand_id
1 'polypeptide(L)'
;MVRQKSLIVILLCVLIIQLPVSLASDLRITDISGRDNLRNFYRANDRIHINASVQVDGDADILPNQLRIYINGDRNDPFDGTGFCPVRDGASQCSFNRLAPGAGTHQYEVRLYSDDDKFNPDAPTILNLTETLTSDILGASFQSLEVLSKVIRDGRVILRATAADRAFNPDNITLCTGIASVRFFLDDATKAPFKTVVGSNNCSQRIDIEHTFSNLPDGEHTIIGLATDRFNQTGEPVTDTFTMDATPPLVNDSVAFRDSSTGNAILFIRSDNDVRADIAITITDPLLNTDTILADLSKVSAVGEIPPTEFASGLAVWRNIQLRGFQQCQITIRAQDVLGNQGVRTINCDVKADNVGPELIDISTGFRDSAGIPLFAQQTMLTARIKEDGVGLGKNATLFDLAEINGNPRTRTIGCDKVSVDWLCRFNVTAAKSSGQKQVGLSIFSTDDLGNAAIIRRVPAILDAEAPRIKNFSMRVIPGAESGITIPAQGATIEFTLVAMGFDPAKTFIDVSPLGGSNQTSLSCQGEVCAANVEISNSGPYKATIIATAQDSAGNKATKSLSFDVFGLKTQTSNFWTSNPICSPSLIDRSTTVLIEQKAYCDANLKPSSKDVMPIAITFQGGCTGDTSAVSSISAFNLGGGSTHPTFDITLLATDYRQDQLSLTCPLQIISIVNESGKLFLATLPEAEDVNLKLQFYNQPLGDAFTNIDRQVDEAVNDAKENLKFVGQLESFFELASKACNLLQIFRTLKETYDMLVVFFGGAGKAMGGSLTPAGQKAGAIQKVLCGKSYALERGIDGDESGFGGIFSMLAKFCAFVNCRMESSDEGYLATFGGGAKHCQALKDKLASIGGLDQVVDKDGVRRGIPVLDEQKYTFYGGNYNTLNVKENLILSTLCLCVPGIIHNVNKYREIQCNYGLCMLRDVKERGFPVSYCEDLQSYQTCNFVVGDIFNVFPIVRLWDTVLQIVKNIYANPFELLRFYSGWKCKQYCSTEFPQQYASCTVPKILAKLGDAIQSIKAIKNIANFNKAGGACKELEDLTAPANQTNQSTSYFGGLL
;
A
#
# COMPACT_ATOMS: atom_id res chain seq x y z
N MET A 1 -96.21 128.07 76.48
CA MET A 1 -95.17 127.12 76.03
C MET A 1 -94.14 126.83 77.15
N VAL A 2 -94.58 126.40 78.35
CA VAL A 2 -93.70 125.93 79.46
C VAL A 2 -94.31 124.73 80.24
N ARG A 3 -95.51 124.24 79.89
CA ARG A 3 -96.19 123.12 80.60
C ARG A 3 -96.22 121.78 79.84
N GLN A 4 -95.52 121.65 78.72
CA GLN A 4 -95.58 120.46 77.86
C GLN A 4 -94.33 119.56 77.88
N LYS A 5 -93.26 119.96 78.61
CA LYS A 5 -92.02 119.16 78.72
C LYS A 5 -91.95 118.24 79.95
N SER A 6 -92.75 118.50 81.00
CA SER A 6 -92.76 117.63 82.19
C SER A 6 -93.64 116.37 82.03
N LEU A 7 -94.63 116.38 81.12
CA LEU A 7 -95.47 115.21 80.89
C LEU A 7 -94.74 114.11 80.09
N ILE A 8 -93.83 114.50 79.18
CA ILE A 8 -93.07 113.56 78.34
C ILE A 8 -92.00 112.82 79.15
N VAL A 9 -91.36 113.49 80.13
CA VAL A 9 -90.35 112.84 80.98
C VAL A 9 -91.00 111.80 81.93
N ILE A 10 -92.18 112.10 82.47
CA ILE A 10 -92.90 111.14 83.34
C ILE A 10 -93.44 109.95 82.51
N LEU A 11 -93.94 110.17 81.30
CA LEU A 11 -94.36 109.09 80.40
C LEU A 11 -93.18 108.20 79.94
N LEU A 12 -91.99 108.76 79.72
CA LEU A 12 -90.78 107.99 79.41
C LEU A 12 -90.27 107.17 80.60
N CYS A 13 -90.31 107.70 81.83
CA CYS A 13 -89.93 106.95 83.02
C CYS A 13 -90.91 105.80 83.33
N VAL A 14 -92.21 105.99 83.09
CA VAL A 14 -93.21 104.91 83.26
C VAL A 14 -93.08 103.84 82.17
N LEU A 15 -92.69 104.20 80.94
CA LEU A 15 -92.44 103.24 79.86
C LEU A 15 -91.18 102.38 80.11
N ILE A 16 -90.14 102.96 80.73
CA ILE A 16 -88.89 102.23 81.04
C ILE A 16 -89.06 101.25 82.21
N ILE A 17 -89.96 101.51 83.15
CA ILE A 17 -90.24 100.61 84.29
C ILE A 17 -91.21 99.47 83.89
N GLN A 18 -91.91 99.58 82.76
CA GLN A 18 -92.87 98.58 82.28
C GLN A 18 -92.36 97.67 81.15
N LEU A 19 -91.08 97.77 80.75
CA LEU A 19 -90.48 96.78 79.86
C LEU A 19 -90.21 95.49 80.66
N PRO A 20 -90.81 94.34 80.30
CA PRO A 20 -90.41 93.07 80.90
C PRO A 20 -88.92 92.85 80.59
N VAL A 21 -88.10 92.69 81.63
CA VAL A 21 -86.74 92.19 81.48
C VAL A 21 -86.90 90.75 80.99
N SER A 22 -86.84 90.54 79.68
CA SER A 22 -86.67 89.21 79.10
C SER A 22 -85.29 88.73 79.52
N LEU A 23 -85.24 87.92 80.58
CA LEU A 23 -84.06 87.17 80.98
C LEU A 23 -83.64 86.31 79.78
N ALA A 24 -82.40 86.47 79.31
CA ALA A 24 -81.95 85.85 78.07
C ALA A 24 -81.27 84.53 78.39
N SER A 25 -81.97 83.42 78.20
CA SER A 25 -81.35 82.10 78.19
C SER A 25 -80.58 81.90 76.88
N ASP A 26 -79.39 81.30 76.91
CA ASP A 26 -78.55 81.00 75.74
C ASP A 26 -78.17 79.50 75.73
N LEU A 27 -78.27 78.86 74.56
CA LEU A 27 -77.92 77.46 74.32
C LEU A 27 -77.05 77.40 73.07
N ARG A 28 -75.81 76.92 73.21
CA ARG A 28 -74.86 76.80 72.10
C ARG A 28 -74.22 75.43 72.08
N ILE A 29 -74.18 74.78 70.92
CA ILE A 29 -73.31 73.63 70.71
C ILE A 29 -71.91 74.19 70.40
N THR A 30 -70.99 74.04 71.35
CA THR A 30 -69.61 74.54 71.23
C THR A 30 -68.76 73.63 70.36
N ASP A 31 -69.08 72.34 70.32
CA ASP A 31 -68.39 71.35 69.50
C ASP A 31 -69.31 70.17 69.17
N ILE A 32 -69.24 69.68 67.93
CA ILE A 32 -69.95 68.50 67.44
C ILE A 32 -69.06 67.81 66.40
N SER A 33 -68.45 66.70 66.80
CA SER A 33 -67.52 65.95 65.96
C SER A 33 -67.44 64.47 66.34
N GLY A 34 -66.80 63.68 65.49
CA GLY A 34 -66.25 62.39 65.88
C GLY A 34 -64.97 62.51 66.73
N ARG A 35 -64.27 61.39 66.93
CA ARG A 35 -63.03 61.27 67.71
C ARG A 35 -61.87 62.08 67.14
N ASP A 36 -61.82 62.28 65.83
CA ASP A 36 -60.73 63.02 65.18
C ASP A 36 -60.93 64.55 65.21
N ASN A 37 -61.95 65.06 65.91
CA ASN A 37 -62.23 66.50 66.08
C ASN A 37 -62.43 67.26 64.76
N LEU A 38 -62.91 66.59 63.70
CA LEU A 38 -63.38 67.27 62.49
C LEU A 38 -64.82 67.73 62.72
N ARG A 39 -64.99 69.04 62.92
CA ARG A 39 -66.30 69.65 63.17
C ARG A 39 -67.29 69.26 62.08
N ASN A 40 -68.49 68.85 62.49
CA ASN A 40 -69.60 68.42 61.64
C ASN A 40 -69.40 67.06 60.92
N PHE A 41 -68.28 66.35 61.16
CA PHE A 41 -68.02 65.06 60.54
C PHE A 41 -67.59 63.97 61.53
N TYR A 42 -67.78 62.70 61.16
CA TYR A 42 -67.32 61.52 61.92
C TYR A 42 -67.08 60.31 61.00
N ARG A 43 -66.31 59.31 61.44
CA ARG A 43 -66.07 58.07 60.66
C ARG A 43 -67.12 57.00 60.92
N ALA A 44 -67.17 55.98 60.06
CA ALA A 44 -67.94 54.76 60.35
C ALA A 44 -67.55 54.16 61.72
N ASN A 45 -68.55 53.81 62.54
CA ASN A 45 -68.38 53.25 63.89
C ASN A 45 -67.68 54.18 64.89
N ASP A 46 -67.62 55.48 64.62
CA ASP A 46 -67.05 56.44 65.56
C ASP A 46 -68.01 56.74 66.73
N ARG A 47 -67.45 57.34 67.79
CA ARG A 47 -68.21 57.91 68.88
C ARG A 47 -68.36 59.40 68.64
N ILE A 48 -69.60 59.87 68.71
CA ILE A 48 -69.93 61.28 68.52
C ILE A 48 -69.73 61.99 69.84
N HIS A 49 -69.00 63.08 69.82
CA HIS A 49 -68.80 63.99 70.93
C HIS A 49 -69.56 65.29 70.66
N ILE A 50 -70.47 65.66 71.56
CA ILE A 50 -71.23 66.92 71.48
C ILE A 50 -71.06 67.64 72.80
N ASN A 51 -70.51 68.85 72.74
CA ASN A 51 -70.39 69.73 73.89
C ASN A 51 -71.39 70.87 73.72
N ALA A 52 -72.32 70.97 74.67
CA ALA A 52 -73.30 72.03 74.73
C ALA A 52 -72.97 72.97 75.91
N SER A 53 -73.00 74.26 75.65
CA SER A 53 -72.86 75.34 76.63
C SER A 53 -74.23 75.97 76.85
N VAL A 54 -74.69 75.96 78.09
CA VAL A 54 -76.01 76.46 78.49
C VAL A 54 -75.87 77.52 79.54
N GLN A 55 -76.56 78.64 79.35
CA GLN A 55 -76.66 79.69 80.35
C GLN A 55 -78.13 80.05 80.55
N VAL A 56 -78.64 79.86 81.77
CA VAL A 56 -79.99 80.24 82.17
C VAL A 56 -79.87 81.25 83.30
N ASP A 57 -80.36 82.47 83.08
CA ASP A 57 -80.30 83.52 84.10
C ASP A 57 -81.11 83.11 85.34
N GLY A 58 -80.43 83.04 86.50
CA GLY A 58 -81.03 82.65 87.78
C GLY A 58 -80.95 81.17 88.12
N ASP A 59 -80.42 80.34 87.21
CA ASP A 59 -80.23 78.90 87.43
C ASP A 59 -78.78 78.49 87.09
N ALA A 60 -77.99 78.26 88.14
CA ALA A 60 -76.60 77.83 88.03
C ALA A 60 -76.45 76.30 87.97
N ASP A 61 -77.52 75.56 88.19
CA ASP A 61 -77.51 74.15 88.57
C ASP A 61 -78.14 73.28 87.47
N ILE A 62 -77.65 73.42 86.23
CA ILE A 62 -78.12 72.63 85.09
C ILE A 62 -77.64 71.18 85.19
N LEU A 63 -78.57 70.24 85.29
CA LEU A 63 -78.30 68.80 85.29
C LEU A 63 -78.19 68.23 83.85
N PRO A 64 -77.32 67.23 83.60
CA PRO A 64 -77.19 66.57 82.29
C PRO A 64 -78.50 65.97 81.76
N ASN A 65 -79.46 65.61 82.63
CA ASN A 65 -80.75 65.10 82.21
C ASN A 65 -81.75 66.18 81.75
N GLN A 66 -81.49 67.45 82.05
CA GLN A 66 -82.26 68.59 81.52
C GLN A 66 -81.92 68.91 80.08
N LEU A 67 -80.73 68.52 79.65
CA LEU A 67 -80.34 68.52 78.24
C LEU A 67 -80.61 67.17 77.64
N ARG A 68 -81.48 67.16 76.64
CA ARG A 68 -81.77 65.96 75.85
C ARG A 68 -81.32 66.17 74.43
N ILE A 69 -80.77 65.13 73.84
CA ILE A 69 -80.43 65.12 72.42
C ILE A 69 -81.40 64.24 71.66
N TYR A 70 -81.90 64.79 70.55
CA TYR A 70 -82.78 64.13 69.60
C TYR A 70 -82.03 63.88 68.32
N ILE A 71 -81.85 62.62 67.96
CA ILE A 71 -81.22 62.22 66.69
C ILE A 71 -82.34 61.98 65.68
N ASN A 72 -82.41 62.81 64.64
CA ASN A 72 -83.46 62.78 63.61
C ASN A 72 -84.89 62.81 64.17
N GLY A 73 -85.09 63.36 65.38
CA GLY A 73 -86.40 63.47 66.04
C GLY A 73 -86.86 62.24 66.84
N ASP A 74 -86.19 61.08 66.72
CA ASP A 74 -86.73 59.80 67.25
C ASP A 74 -86.18 59.39 68.62
N ARG A 75 -84.89 59.68 68.91
CA ARG A 75 -84.19 59.14 70.09
C ARG A 75 -83.93 60.23 71.14
N ASN A 76 -84.46 60.09 72.35
CA ASN A 76 -84.26 61.03 73.46
C ASN A 76 -83.21 60.50 74.46
N ASP A 77 -81.94 60.76 74.19
CA ASP A 77 -80.85 60.38 75.10
C ASP A 77 -80.46 61.59 75.99
N PRO A 78 -80.23 61.40 77.30
CA PRO A 78 -79.68 62.45 78.15
C PRO A 78 -78.18 62.67 77.88
N PHE A 79 -77.67 63.87 78.21
CA PHE A 79 -76.24 64.13 78.21
C PHE A 79 -75.52 63.31 79.31
N ASP A 80 -74.21 63.10 79.15
CA ASP A 80 -73.42 62.26 80.06
C ASP A 80 -73.12 62.95 81.40
N GLY A 81 -73.34 62.25 82.50
CA GLY A 81 -72.97 62.69 83.86
C GLY A 81 -73.95 62.23 84.93
N THR A 82 -73.50 62.16 86.19
CA THR A 82 -74.32 61.78 87.36
C THR A 82 -74.51 62.93 88.37
N GLY A 83 -74.10 64.15 88.00
CA GLY A 83 -74.24 65.40 88.78
C GLY A 83 -74.35 66.60 87.84
N PHE A 84 -74.31 67.84 88.37
CA PHE A 84 -74.44 69.06 87.58
C PHE A 84 -73.37 69.18 86.47
N CYS A 85 -73.74 69.79 85.36
CA CYS A 85 -72.79 70.10 84.30
C CYS A 85 -71.75 71.12 84.80
N PRO A 86 -70.44 70.91 84.54
CA PRO A 86 -69.42 71.83 85.01
C PRO A 86 -69.61 73.23 84.42
N VAL A 87 -69.69 74.24 85.28
CA VAL A 87 -69.74 75.65 84.87
C VAL A 87 -68.35 76.12 84.45
N ARG A 88 -68.22 76.62 83.22
CA ARG A 88 -67.01 77.27 82.71
C ARG A 88 -67.40 78.59 82.04
N ASP A 89 -66.68 79.66 82.35
CA ASP A 89 -66.91 81.00 81.80
C ASP A 89 -68.35 81.52 81.96
N GLY A 90 -69.01 81.15 83.05
CA GLY A 90 -70.39 81.57 83.36
C GLY A 90 -71.50 80.74 82.69
N ALA A 91 -71.15 79.68 81.96
CA ALA A 91 -72.12 78.76 81.34
C ALA A 91 -71.85 77.29 81.73
N SER A 92 -72.91 76.51 81.89
CA SER A 92 -72.86 75.08 82.17
C SER A 92 -72.49 74.30 80.92
N GLN A 93 -71.39 73.55 80.95
CA GLN A 93 -70.92 72.75 79.82
C GLN A 93 -71.25 71.26 80.00
N CYS A 94 -72.13 70.74 79.16
CA CYS A 94 -72.53 69.33 79.19
C CYS A 94 -71.97 68.60 77.96
N SER A 95 -71.47 67.38 78.16
CA SER A 95 -70.95 66.55 77.08
C SER A 95 -71.85 65.35 76.79
N PHE A 96 -71.96 64.96 75.53
CA PHE A 96 -72.64 63.75 75.07
C PHE A 96 -71.66 62.88 74.27
N ASN A 97 -71.61 61.58 74.57
CA ASN A 97 -70.68 60.62 73.98
C ASN A 97 -71.33 59.24 73.70
N ARG A 98 -71.82 59.02 72.49
CA ARG A 98 -72.45 57.74 72.06
C ARG A 98 -71.92 57.27 70.71
N LEU A 99 -72.10 55.97 70.42
CA LEU A 99 -71.83 55.42 69.09
C LEU A 99 -72.75 56.06 68.05
N ALA A 100 -72.17 56.42 66.91
CA ALA A 100 -72.91 57.06 65.83
C ALA A 100 -73.98 56.15 65.19
N PRO A 101 -75.08 56.71 64.66
CA PRO A 101 -76.21 55.96 64.09
C PRO A 101 -75.95 55.31 62.70
N GLY A 102 -74.70 55.14 62.27
CA GLY A 102 -74.34 54.56 60.97
C GLY A 102 -73.92 55.62 59.95
N ALA A 103 -73.93 55.27 58.65
CA ALA A 103 -73.58 56.18 57.57
C ALA A 103 -74.77 57.08 57.17
N GLY A 104 -74.55 58.39 57.05
CA GLY A 104 -75.57 59.37 56.70
C GLY A 104 -75.26 60.76 57.22
N THR A 105 -76.16 61.71 56.91
CA THR A 105 -76.22 63.00 57.61
C THR A 105 -77.35 62.92 58.62
N HIS A 106 -77.03 63.16 59.89
CA HIS A 106 -77.97 63.07 60.99
C HIS A 106 -78.13 64.44 61.64
N GLN A 107 -79.37 64.82 61.93
CA GLN A 107 -79.69 66.03 62.67
C GLN A 107 -79.68 65.72 64.16
N TYR A 108 -78.94 66.53 64.92
CA TYR A 108 -78.84 66.47 66.37
C TYR A 108 -79.52 67.72 66.93
N GLU A 109 -80.69 67.55 67.50
CA GLU A 109 -81.42 68.62 68.18
C GLU A 109 -81.20 68.51 69.69
N VAL A 110 -80.50 69.49 70.25
CA VAL A 110 -80.27 69.62 71.69
C VAL A 110 -81.39 70.49 72.26
N ARG A 111 -82.15 69.94 73.22
CA ARG A 111 -83.28 70.60 73.87
C ARG A 111 -83.00 70.77 75.37
N LEU A 112 -83.26 71.96 75.89
CA LEU A 112 -83.18 72.28 77.30
C LEU A 112 -84.58 72.29 77.93
N TYR A 113 -84.76 71.53 79.01
CA TYR A 113 -86.02 71.41 79.76
C TYR A 113 -85.95 72.08 81.12
N SER A 114 -87.10 72.58 81.59
CA SER A 114 -87.26 73.15 82.93
C SER A 114 -87.02 72.13 84.03
N ASP A 115 -86.66 72.65 85.21
CA ASP A 115 -86.44 71.91 86.44
C ASP A 115 -87.64 71.05 86.88
N ASP A 116 -88.86 71.51 86.60
CA ASP A 116 -90.08 70.78 86.97
C ASP A 116 -90.41 69.64 85.98
N ASP A 117 -89.81 69.68 84.78
CA ASP A 117 -90.17 68.84 83.64
C ASP A 117 -89.01 67.95 83.13
N LYS A 118 -87.93 67.79 83.92
CA LYS A 118 -86.67 67.10 83.51
C LYS A 118 -86.84 65.65 82.98
N PHE A 119 -88.04 65.06 83.11
CA PHE A 119 -88.39 63.71 82.68
C PHE A 119 -89.58 63.63 81.71
N ASN A 120 -90.19 64.75 81.32
CA ASN A 120 -91.34 64.76 80.41
C ASN A 120 -90.92 65.21 78.99
N PRO A 121 -90.81 64.30 78.01
CA PRO A 121 -90.40 64.65 76.64
C PRO A 121 -91.41 65.57 75.92
N ASP A 122 -92.66 65.63 76.39
CA ASP A 122 -93.75 66.43 75.80
C ASP A 122 -93.88 67.83 76.45
N ALA A 123 -93.03 68.15 77.45
CA ALA A 123 -93.02 69.47 78.05
C ALA A 123 -92.47 70.53 77.08
N PRO A 124 -92.96 71.78 77.14
CA PRO A 124 -92.42 72.87 76.33
C PRO A 124 -90.93 73.07 76.64
N THR A 125 -90.10 73.08 75.61
CA THR A 125 -88.66 73.31 75.74
C THR A 125 -88.37 74.79 76.03
N ILE A 126 -87.36 75.04 76.86
CA ILE A 126 -86.89 76.39 77.14
C ILE A 126 -86.11 76.94 75.94
N LEU A 127 -85.21 76.11 75.40
CA LEU A 127 -84.42 76.39 74.19
C LEU A 127 -84.21 75.09 73.42
N ASN A 128 -84.09 75.19 72.10
CA ASN A 128 -83.61 74.13 71.25
C ASN A 128 -82.59 74.63 70.23
N LEU A 129 -81.62 73.79 69.89
CA LEU A 129 -80.62 74.06 68.87
C LEU A 129 -80.37 72.80 68.06
N THR A 130 -80.41 72.93 66.74
CA THR A 130 -80.18 71.82 65.82
C THR A 130 -78.87 72.01 65.08
N GLU A 131 -78.03 70.98 65.10
CA GLU A 131 -76.80 70.90 64.30
C GLU A 131 -76.80 69.60 63.49
N THR A 132 -76.04 69.56 62.40
CA THR A 132 -75.92 68.37 61.56
C THR A 132 -74.54 67.76 61.64
N LEU A 133 -74.49 66.45 61.75
CA LEU A 133 -73.25 65.69 61.71
C LEU A 133 -73.32 64.67 60.56
N THR A 134 -72.31 64.66 59.70
CA THR A 134 -72.25 63.81 58.50
C THR A 134 -71.16 62.75 58.65
N SER A 135 -71.49 61.49 58.37
CA SER A 135 -70.47 60.43 58.33
C SER A 135 -69.62 60.55 57.07
N ASP A 136 -68.33 60.34 57.19
CA ASP A 136 -67.43 60.14 56.07
C ASP A 136 -66.88 58.71 56.11
N ILE A 137 -67.17 57.96 55.05
CA ILE A 137 -66.83 56.54 54.91
C ILE A 137 -66.13 56.23 53.59
N LEU A 138 -65.88 57.25 52.76
CA LEU A 138 -65.26 57.10 51.45
C LEU A 138 -63.98 57.93 51.43
N GLY A 139 -62.85 57.30 51.09
CA GLY A 139 -61.62 58.06 50.89
C GLY A 139 -61.66 58.96 49.66
N ALA A 140 -60.87 60.04 49.71
CA ALA A 140 -60.66 60.91 48.56
C ALA A 140 -60.14 60.11 47.34
N SER A 141 -60.67 60.40 46.16
CA SER A 141 -60.38 59.67 44.92
C SER A 141 -60.11 60.64 43.76
N PHE A 142 -59.54 60.15 42.66
CA PHE A 142 -59.34 60.98 41.45
C PHE A 142 -60.60 61.01 40.59
N GLN A 143 -60.99 62.20 40.15
CA GLN A 143 -61.92 62.38 39.03
C GLN A 143 -61.22 62.27 37.68
N SER A 144 -59.97 62.74 37.60
CA SER A 144 -59.14 62.62 36.42
C SER A 144 -57.65 62.63 36.77
N LEU A 145 -56.88 61.88 35.98
CA LEU A 145 -55.41 61.92 35.93
C LEU A 145 -55.02 61.81 34.45
N GLU A 146 -54.29 62.79 33.96
CA GLU A 146 -53.88 62.89 32.56
C GLU A 146 -52.40 63.28 32.47
N VAL A 147 -51.62 62.48 31.77
CA VAL A 147 -50.26 62.78 31.32
C VAL A 147 -50.35 63.50 29.97
N LEU A 148 -50.05 64.79 29.96
CA LEU A 148 -50.15 65.62 28.75
C LEU A 148 -49.01 65.34 27.76
N SER A 149 -47.86 64.89 28.26
CA SER A 149 -46.66 64.59 27.47
C SER A 149 -46.56 63.08 27.24
N LYS A 150 -47.26 62.56 26.21
CA LYS A 150 -47.36 61.11 25.97
C LYS A 150 -46.08 60.44 25.48
N VAL A 151 -45.21 61.18 24.80
CA VAL A 151 -43.90 60.69 24.36
C VAL A 151 -42.87 61.78 24.66
N ILE A 152 -41.79 61.44 25.36
CA ILE A 152 -40.80 62.41 25.84
C ILE A 152 -39.37 61.88 25.73
N ARG A 153 -38.40 62.80 25.68
CA ARG A 153 -36.97 62.51 25.53
C ARG A 153 -36.14 62.88 26.77
N ASP A 154 -36.51 63.95 27.46
CA ASP A 154 -35.74 64.59 28.52
C ASP A 154 -36.23 64.22 29.93
N GLY A 155 -37.16 63.28 30.03
CA GLY A 155 -37.81 62.89 31.28
C GLY A 155 -38.79 63.93 31.82
N ARG A 156 -39.08 65.02 31.10
CA ARG A 156 -40.02 66.07 31.52
C ARG A 156 -41.47 65.64 31.26
N VAL A 157 -42.17 65.30 32.33
CA VAL A 157 -43.59 64.91 32.32
C VAL A 157 -44.45 66.04 32.87
N ILE A 158 -45.51 66.38 32.12
CA ILE A 158 -46.54 67.32 32.57
C ILE A 158 -47.81 66.53 32.87
N LEU A 159 -48.32 66.66 34.09
CA LEU A 159 -49.50 65.98 34.60
C LEU A 159 -50.59 66.98 34.93
N ARG A 160 -51.83 66.59 34.66
CA ARG A 160 -53.02 67.27 35.14
C ARG A 160 -53.91 66.27 35.85
N ALA A 161 -54.28 66.60 37.08
CA ALA A 161 -55.15 65.75 37.88
C ALA A 161 -56.20 66.54 38.65
N THR A 162 -57.32 65.91 38.95
CA THR A 162 -58.36 66.45 39.82
C THR A 162 -58.72 65.40 40.86
N ALA A 163 -58.40 65.66 42.13
CA ALA A 163 -58.83 64.84 43.25
C ALA A 163 -60.13 65.39 43.82
N ALA A 164 -61.00 64.52 44.30
CA ALA A 164 -62.24 64.87 44.95
C ALA A 164 -62.46 64.02 46.21
N ASP A 165 -62.99 64.66 47.23
CA ASP A 165 -63.40 64.02 48.47
C ASP A 165 -64.93 64.06 48.59
N ARG A 166 -65.50 62.98 49.12
CA ARG A 166 -66.95 62.79 49.24
C ARG A 166 -67.20 62.01 50.51
N ALA A 167 -68.09 62.48 51.37
CA ALA A 167 -68.26 61.89 52.70
C ALA A 167 -68.81 60.44 52.63
N PHE A 168 -70.13 60.27 52.52
CA PHE A 168 -70.75 58.93 52.42
C PHE A 168 -71.53 58.72 51.12
N ASN A 169 -71.87 59.80 50.43
CA ASN A 169 -72.62 59.74 49.18
C ASN A 169 -71.64 59.95 48.01
N PRO A 170 -71.38 58.91 47.19
CA PRO A 170 -70.46 59.00 46.08
C PRO A 170 -70.93 59.96 44.98
N ASP A 171 -72.16 60.47 45.00
CA ASP A 171 -72.67 61.43 44.02
C ASP A 171 -72.60 62.90 44.49
N ASN A 172 -72.43 63.13 45.80
CA ASN A 172 -72.44 64.48 46.36
C ASN A 172 -71.03 64.97 46.73
N ILE A 173 -70.46 65.82 45.87
CA ILE A 173 -69.15 66.44 46.08
C ILE A 173 -69.19 67.69 46.97
N THR A 174 -70.35 68.14 47.45
CA THR A 174 -70.43 69.31 48.34
C THR A 174 -70.31 68.94 49.82
N LEU A 175 -70.51 67.66 50.14
CA LEU A 175 -70.37 67.10 51.48
C LEU A 175 -69.08 66.27 51.55
N CYS A 176 -68.05 66.80 52.20
CA CYS A 176 -66.73 66.17 52.30
C CYS A 176 -66.01 66.63 53.57
N THR A 177 -64.99 65.86 53.99
CA THR A 177 -64.10 66.31 55.06
C THR A 177 -62.92 67.12 54.54
N GLY A 178 -62.69 67.05 53.23
CA GLY A 178 -61.60 67.70 52.52
C GLY A 178 -60.46 66.72 52.25
N ILE A 179 -59.56 67.13 51.36
CA ILE A 179 -58.42 66.32 50.95
C ILE A 179 -57.26 66.59 51.93
N ALA A 180 -56.62 65.55 52.46
CA ALA A 180 -55.41 65.67 53.27
C ALA A 180 -54.14 65.66 52.41
N SER A 181 -54.05 64.75 51.44
CA SER A 181 -52.90 64.67 50.54
C SER A 181 -53.25 64.00 49.22
N VAL A 182 -52.50 64.37 48.18
CA VAL A 182 -52.50 63.67 46.89
C VAL A 182 -51.07 63.27 46.56
N ARG A 183 -50.84 61.98 46.32
CA ARG A 183 -49.53 61.37 46.11
C ARG A 183 -49.44 60.77 44.71
N PHE A 184 -48.31 61.00 44.04
CA PHE A 184 -48.04 60.48 42.70
C PHE A 184 -46.81 59.58 42.73
N PHE A 185 -46.93 58.42 42.07
CA PHE A 185 -45.92 57.37 42.01
C PHE A 185 -45.59 57.05 40.55
N LEU A 186 -44.38 56.55 40.33
CA LEU A 186 -43.92 56.08 39.02
C LEU A 186 -43.82 54.54 39.08
N ASP A 187 -44.53 53.88 38.18
CA ASP A 187 -44.64 52.44 37.93
C ASP A 187 -45.17 51.58 39.10
N ASP A 188 -44.99 52.00 40.34
CA ASP A 188 -45.28 51.21 41.54
C ASP A 188 -45.73 52.08 42.72
N ALA A 189 -46.97 51.89 43.17
CA ALA A 189 -47.58 52.62 44.28
C ALA A 189 -47.01 52.25 45.66
N THR A 190 -46.22 51.18 45.77
CA THR A 190 -45.57 50.78 47.03
C THR A 190 -44.27 51.53 47.30
N LYS A 191 -43.71 52.20 46.28
CA LYS A 191 -42.48 53.01 46.40
C LYS A 191 -42.78 54.38 47.01
N ALA A 192 -41.73 55.14 47.31
CA ALA A 192 -41.89 56.54 47.73
C ALA A 192 -42.53 57.36 46.59
N PRO A 193 -43.54 58.21 46.87
CA PRO A 193 -44.13 59.06 45.86
C PRO A 193 -43.09 60.07 45.35
N PHE A 194 -42.98 60.24 44.04
CA PHE A 194 -42.10 61.26 43.46
C PHE A 194 -42.64 62.68 43.70
N LYS A 195 -43.97 62.80 43.92
CA LYS A 195 -44.61 64.07 44.31
C LYS A 195 -45.73 63.83 45.31
N THR A 196 -45.75 64.64 46.37
CA THR A 196 -46.88 64.75 47.30
C THR A 196 -47.36 66.19 47.31
N VAL A 197 -48.66 66.38 47.10
CA VAL A 197 -49.35 67.67 47.14
C VAL A 197 -50.16 67.72 48.42
N VAL A 198 -49.98 68.78 49.20
CA VAL A 198 -50.77 69.03 50.41
C VAL A 198 -52.22 69.28 49.99
N GLY A 199 -53.14 68.59 50.65
CA GLY A 199 -54.57 68.68 50.38
C GLY A 199 -55.19 70.01 50.81
N SER A 200 -56.47 70.20 50.51
CA SER A 200 -57.23 71.42 50.86
C SER A 200 -58.48 71.10 51.68
N ASN A 201 -59.05 72.09 52.36
CA ASN A 201 -60.36 71.95 53.03
C ASN A 201 -61.51 71.77 52.01
N ASN A 202 -61.25 71.96 50.70
CA ASN A 202 -62.28 71.85 49.68
C ASN A 202 -62.48 70.39 49.27
N CYS A 203 -63.69 70.07 48.83
CA CYS A 203 -64.06 68.75 48.35
C CYS A 203 -63.48 68.40 46.97
N SER A 204 -62.79 69.33 46.32
CA SER A 204 -62.10 69.10 45.07
C SER A 204 -60.85 69.95 44.98
N GLN A 205 -59.79 69.37 44.43
CA GLN A 205 -58.52 70.03 44.21
C GLN A 205 -57.97 69.66 42.83
N ARG A 206 -57.82 70.69 41.99
CA ARG A 206 -57.09 70.58 40.72
C ARG A 206 -55.59 70.73 40.96
N ILE A 207 -54.82 69.88 40.30
CA ILE A 207 -53.38 69.75 40.45
C ILE A 207 -52.76 69.72 39.06
N ASP A 208 -51.86 70.68 38.80
CA ASP A 208 -51.00 70.67 37.62
C ASP A 208 -49.55 70.48 38.12
N ILE A 209 -48.87 69.42 37.65
CA ILE A 209 -47.50 69.08 38.06
C ILE A 209 -46.62 69.03 36.82
N GLU A 210 -45.48 69.69 36.92
CA GLU A 210 -44.35 69.47 36.02
C GLU A 210 -43.24 68.79 36.81
N HIS A 211 -42.76 67.65 36.31
CA HIS A 211 -41.69 66.89 36.95
C HIS A 211 -40.71 66.35 35.91
N THR A 212 -39.42 66.39 36.21
CA THR A 212 -38.37 65.85 35.34
C THR A 212 -37.72 64.66 36.02
N PHE A 213 -37.87 63.47 35.44
CA PHE A 213 -37.24 62.25 35.92
C PHE A 213 -35.79 62.17 35.42
N SER A 214 -34.84 62.00 36.33
CA SER A 214 -33.44 61.71 35.97
C SER A 214 -33.23 60.21 35.75
N ASN A 215 -32.56 59.82 34.66
CA ASN A 215 -32.21 58.44 34.34
C ASN A 215 -33.41 57.49 34.18
N LEU A 216 -34.51 57.98 33.64
CA LEU A 216 -35.63 57.13 33.26
C LEU A 216 -35.20 56.29 32.04
N PRO A 217 -35.28 54.95 32.09
CA PRO A 217 -34.94 54.11 30.95
C PRO A 217 -35.95 54.33 29.81
N ASP A 218 -35.57 53.97 28.59
CA ASP A 218 -36.52 53.98 27.48
C ASP A 218 -37.59 52.91 27.68
N GLY A 219 -38.82 53.22 27.26
CA GLY A 219 -39.98 52.34 27.38
C GLY A 219 -41.24 53.04 27.88
N GLU A 220 -42.28 52.23 28.09
CA GLU A 220 -43.54 52.69 28.66
C GLU A 220 -43.45 52.78 30.20
N HIS A 221 -43.91 53.91 30.74
CA HIS A 221 -43.97 54.20 32.15
C HIS A 221 -45.38 54.58 32.58
N THR A 222 -45.74 54.23 33.80
CA THR A 222 -47.08 54.44 34.38
C THR A 222 -47.01 55.42 35.55
N ILE A 223 -47.82 56.48 35.50
CA ILE A 223 -48.04 57.38 36.63
C ILE A 223 -49.24 56.89 37.42
N ILE A 224 -49.10 56.73 38.73
CA ILE A 224 -50.16 56.28 39.63
C ILE A 224 -50.48 57.42 40.60
N GLY A 225 -51.75 57.82 40.70
CA GLY A 225 -52.24 58.79 41.66
C GLY A 225 -53.01 58.14 42.80
N LEU A 226 -52.71 58.51 44.06
CA LEU A 226 -53.51 58.18 45.26
C LEU A 226 -53.91 59.45 46.03
N ALA A 227 -55.18 59.57 46.38
CA ALA A 227 -55.70 60.68 47.18
C ALA A 227 -56.16 60.16 48.55
N THR A 228 -55.95 60.97 49.58
CA THR A 228 -56.29 60.64 50.96
C THR A 228 -57.07 61.80 51.56
N ASP A 229 -58.20 61.50 52.21
CA ASP A 229 -59.05 62.48 52.90
C ASP A 229 -58.47 62.88 54.28
N ARG A 230 -59.18 63.74 55.02
CA ARG A 230 -58.75 64.17 56.37
C ARG A 230 -59.00 63.17 57.48
N PHE A 231 -59.74 62.11 57.22
CA PHE A 231 -59.85 60.95 58.07
C PHE A 231 -58.81 59.87 57.72
N ASN A 232 -57.80 60.17 56.90
CA ASN A 232 -56.78 59.24 56.44
C ASN A 232 -57.33 58.02 55.68
N GLN A 233 -58.52 58.14 55.07
CA GLN A 233 -59.07 57.14 54.17
C GLN A 233 -58.54 57.43 52.76
N THR A 234 -58.05 56.40 52.07
CA THR A 234 -57.42 56.52 50.75
C THR A 234 -58.33 55.89 49.71
N GLY A 235 -58.61 56.60 48.62
CA GLY A 235 -59.36 56.06 47.48
C GLY A 235 -58.52 55.16 46.58
N GLU A 236 -59.19 54.52 45.62
CA GLU A 236 -58.53 53.64 44.64
C GLU A 236 -57.51 54.39 43.77
N PRO A 237 -56.38 53.75 43.39
CA PRO A 237 -55.39 54.34 42.51
C PRO A 237 -55.94 54.56 41.10
N VAL A 238 -55.61 55.70 40.50
CA VAL A 238 -55.83 55.96 39.07
C VAL A 238 -54.48 56.02 38.36
N THR A 239 -54.42 55.49 37.14
CA THR A 239 -53.18 55.40 36.37
C THR A 239 -53.30 56.04 35.00
N ASP A 240 -52.18 56.56 34.48
CA ASP A 240 -52.04 56.97 33.08
C ASP A 240 -50.58 56.78 32.63
N THR A 241 -50.35 56.56 31.33
CA THR A 241 -49.03 56.17 30.80
C THR A 241 -48.39 57.21 29.89
N PHE A 242 -47.06 57.11 29.74
CA PHE A 242 -46.25 57.83 28.77
C PHE A 242 -45.04 56.98 28.35
N THR A 243 -44.45 57.29 27.20
CA THR A 243 -43.24 56.62 26.69
C THR A 243 -42.04 57.54 26.81
N MET A 244 -40.95 57.03 27.39
CA MET A 244 -39.63 57.63 27.36
C MET A 244 -38.87 57.05 26.18
N ASP A 245 -38.29 57.91 25.34
CA ASP A 245 -37.37 57.50 24.28
C ASP A 245 -36.26 58.53 24.11
N ALA A 246 -35.10 58.20 24.65
CA ALA A 246 -33.86 58.97 24.52
C ALA A 246 -32.85 58.29 23.59
N THR A 247 -33.15 57.10 23.05
CA THR A 247 -32.23 56.42 22.15
C THR A 247 -32.40 56.90 20.72
N PRO A 248 -31.29 57.15 20.01
CA PRO A 248 -31.35 57.45 18.58
C PRO A 248 -31.65 56.19 17.77
N PRO A 249 -32.22 56.33 16.56
CA PRO A 249 -32.43 55.21 15.66
C PRO A 249 -31.17 54.38 15.43
N LEU A 250 -31.30 53.06 15.57
CA LEU A 250 -30.19 52.13 15.37
C LEU A 250 -30.05 51.80 13.89
N VAL A 251 -28.91 52.17 13.31
CA VAL A 251 -28.52 51.78 11.94
C VAL A 251 -27.63 50.53 12.03
N ASN A 252 -28.02 49.47 11.30
CA ASN A 252 -27.24 48.22 11.25
C ASN A 252 -25.90 48.42 10.53
N ASP A 253 -24.88 47.66 10.95
CA ASP A 253 -23.52 47.72 10.38
C ASP A 253 -23.40 46.98 9.04
N SER A 254 -24.42 46.22 8.62
CA SER A 254 -24.43 45.53 7.33
C SER A 254 -25.14 46.34 6.26
N VAL A 255 -24.49 46.46 5.11
CA VAL A 255 -25.06 47.04 3.88
C VAL A 255 -24.99 46.01 2.77
N ALA A 256 -26.10 45.82 2.07
CA ALA A 256 -26.16 44.93 0.92
C ALA A 256 -26.14 45.76 -0.37
N PHE A 257 -25.23 45.40 -1.28
CA PHE A 257 -25.22 45.89 -2.66
C PHE A 257 -25.74 44.79 -3.55
N ARG A 258 -26.74 45.10 -4.38
CA ARG A 258 -27.28 44.18 -5.38
C ARG A 258 -27.30 44.83 -6.74
N ASP A 259 -26.97 44.08 -7.80
CA ASP A 259 -27.06 44.59 -9.16
C ASP A 259 -28.51 44.88 -9.51
N SER A 260 -28.81 46.11 -9.95
CA SER A 260 -30.18 46.57 -10.19
C SER A 260 -30.87 45.84 -11.35
N SER A 261 -30.12 45.15 -12.22
CA SER A 261 -30.66 44.42 -13.38
C SER A 261 -30.87 42.93 -13.09
N THR A 262 -30.00 42.32 -12.29
CA THR A 262 -30.01 40.87 -12.02
C THR A 262 -30.43 40.50 -10.59
N GLY A 263 -30.38 41.44 -9.64
CA GLY A 263 -30.65 41.20 -8.21
C GLY A 263 -29.55 40.47 -7.44
N ASN A 264 -28.45 40.10 -8.12
CA ASN A 264 -27.31 39.40 -7.55
C ASN A 264 -26.49 40.30 -6.64
N ALA A 265 -25.88 39.75 -5.59
CA ALA A 265 -25.02 40.52 -4.71
C ALA A 265 -23.77 41.01 -5.46
N ILE A 266 -23.42 42.28 -5.26
CA ILE A 266 -22.18 42.87 -5.79
C ILE A 266 -21.13 42.80 -4.69
N LEU A 267 -20.08 42.02 -4.92
CA LEU A 267 -18.92 41.93 -4.03
C LEU A 267 -17.68 42.62 -4.61
N PHE A 268 -17.65 42.82 -5.92
CA PHE A 268 -16.55 43.46 -6.61
C PHE A 268 -17.05 44.34 -7.75
N ILE A 269 -16.29 45.38 -8.07
CA ILE A 269 -16.53 46.26 -9.22
C ILE A 269 -15.23 46.54 -9.95
N ARG A 270 -15.32 46.76 -11.26
CA ARG A 270 -14.18 47.25 -12.05
C ARG A 270 -14.05 48.75 -11.86
N SER A 271 -12.83 49.27 -11.68
CA SER A 271 -12.64 50.70 -11.35
C SER A 271 -12.98 51.66 -12.50
N ASP A 272 -12.92 51.17 -13.74
CA ASP A 272 -13.21 51.90 -14.98
C ASP A 272 -14.60 51.62 -15.55
N ASN A 273 -15.44 50.84 -14.84
CA ASN A 273 -16.78 50.49 -15.30
C ASN A 273 -17.83 50.85 -14.25
N ASP A 274 -18.90 51.49 -14.71
CA ASP A 274 -19.98 51.93 -13.84
C ASP A 274 -21.02 50.80 -13.71
N VAL A 275 -21.31 50.37 -12.48
CA VAL A 275 -22.33 49.35 -12.19
C VAL A 275 -23.54 50.01 -11.53
N ARG A 276 -24.76 49.65 -11.94
CA ARG A 276 -25.99 50.09 -11.28
C ARG A 276 -26.34 49.13 -10.14
N ALA A 277 -26.40 49.66 -8.92
CA ALA A 277 -26.64 48.89 -7.71
C ALA A 277 -27.83 49.42 -6.91
N ASP A 278 -28.55 48.49 -6.29
CA ASP A 278 -29.49 48.74 -5.21
C ASP A 278 -28.74 48.56 -3.88
N ILE A 279 -28.79 49.59 -3.04
CA ILE A 279 -28.15 49.62 -1.72
C ILE A 279 -29.24 49.45 -0.68
N ALA A 280 -29.10 48.48 0.22
CA ALA A 280 -30.11 48.20 1.23
C ALA A 280 -29.50 48.14 2.64
N ILE A 281 -30.10 48.85 3.60
CA ILE A 281 -29.65 48.96 5.00
C ILE A 281 -30.85 48.87 5.93
N THR A 282 -30.70 48.16 7.04
CA THR A 282 -31.72 48.07 8.08
C THR A 282 -31.55 49.16 9.14
N ILE A 283 -32.62 49.89 9.42
CA ILE A 283 -32.73 50.92 10.45
C ILE A 283 -33.90 50.52 11.36
N THR A 284 -33.65 50.41 12.66
CA THR A 284 -34.65 49.98 13.64
C THR A 284 -34.88 51.04 14.69
N ASP A 285 -36.11 51.53 14.77
CA ASP A 285 -36.59 52.45 15.79
C ASP A 285 -38.14 52.44 15.79
N PRO A 286 -38.81 52.31 16.94
CA PRO A 286 -40.27 52.27 17.03
C PRO A 286 -40.94 53.63 16.72
N LEU A 287 -40.20 54.72 16.83
CA LEU A 287 -40.61 56.09 16.65
C LEU A 287 -39.87 56.76 15.47
N LEU A 288 -39.35 55.97 14.52
CA LEU A 288 -38.59 56.45 13.38
C LEU A 288 -39.36 57.48 12.54
N ASN A 289 -38.74 58.62 12.26
CA ASN A 289 -39.23 59.56 11.27
C ASN A 289 -38.61 59.24 9.90
N THR A 290 -39.39 58.60 9.03
CA THR A 290 -38.94 58.12 7.72
C THR A 290 -38.44 59.23 6.79
N ASP A 291 -38.93 60.46 6.95
CA ASP A 291 -38.55 61.60 6.12
C ASP A 291 -37.13 62.12 6.40
N THR A 292 -36.54 61.67 7.51
CA THR A 292 -35.20 62.10 7.96
C THR A 292 -34.11 61.11 7.60
N ILE A 293 -34.46 59.98 6.98
CA ILE A 293 -33.49 58.95 6.56
C ILE A 293 -32.74 59.46 5.33
N LEU A 294 -31.44 59.67 5.48
CA LEU A 294 -30.54 60.11 4.40
C LEU A 294 -29.31 59.21 4.35
N ALA A 295 -28.86 58.86 3.15
CA ALA A 295 -27.57 58.22 2.90
C ALA A 295 -26.65 59.15 2.12
N ASP A 296 -25.47 59.44 2.67
CA ASP A 296 -24.37 60.01 1.92
C ASP A 296 -23.65 58.88 1.15
N LEU A 297 -23.82 58.89 -0.17
CA LEU A 297 -23.23 57.92 -1.07
C LEU A 297 -22.00 58.46 -1.81
N SER A 298 -21.49 59.64 -1.44
CA SER A 298 -20.43 60.36 -2.18
C SER A 298 -19.10 59.61 -2.27
N LYS A 299 -18.88 58.61 -1.40
CA LYS A 299 -17.68 57.75 -1.42
C LYS A 299 -17.81 56.54 -2.33
N VAL A 300 -19.03 56.13 -2.69
CA VAL A 300 -19.29 54.98 -3.57
C VAL A 300 -19.92 55.36 -4.92
N SER A 301 -20.46 56.57 -5.01
CA SER A 301 -21.14 57.13 -6.18
C SER A 301 -20.86 58.63 -6.31
N ALA A 302 -21.21 59.23 -7.46
CA ALA A 302 -21.20 60.69 -7.63
C ALA A 302 -22.40 61.39 -6.94
N VAL A 303 -23.29 60.61 -6.34
CA VAL A 303 -24.49 61.09 -5.64
C VAL A 303 -24.12 61.43 -4.19
N GLY A 304 -24.53 62.62 -3.71
CA GLY A 304 -24.35 63.05 -2.32
C GLY A 304 -25.37 62.42 -1.37
N GLU A 305 -25.88 63.22 -0.42
CA GLU A 305 -26.95 62.79 0.49
C GLU A 305 -28.29 62.66 -0.24
N ILE A 306 -28.90 61.48 -0.20
CA ILE A 306 -30.23 61.21 -0.77
C ILE A 306 -31.13 60.37 0.16
N PRO A 307 -32.46 60.58 0.13
CA PRO A 307 -33.40 59.73 0.84
C PRO A 307 -33.53 58.34 0.18
N PRO A 308 -33.96 57.31 0.94
CA PRO A 308 -34.21 55.99 0.36
C PRO A 308 -35.33 56.07 -0.68
N THR A 309 -35.21 55.27 -1.75
CA THR A 309 -36.26 55.11 -2.76
C THR A 309 -37.46 54.36 -2.18
N GLU A 310 -37.19 53.39 -1.30
CA GLU A 310 -38.21 52.58 -0.64
C GLU A 310 -37.84 52.37 0.83
N PHE A 311 -38.84 52.42 1.70
CA PHE A 311 -38.70 52.08 3.11
C PHE A 311 -39.87 51.21 3.56
N ALA A 312 -39.58 49.99 3.99
CA ALA A 312 -40.60 49.06 4.51
C ALA A 312 -40.00 48.18 5.60
N SER A 313 -40.71 48.06 6.73
CA SER A 313 -40.34 47.18 7.84
C SER A 313 -38.89 47.38 8.35
N GLY A 314 -38.42 48.63 8.40
CA GLY A 314 -37.05 48.95 8.83
C GLY A 314 -35.99 48.80 7.73
N LEU A 315 -36.33 48.36 6.52
CA LEU A 315 -35.36 48.25 5.42
C LEU A 315 -35.44 49.49 4.52
N ALA A 316 -34.36 50.28 4.49
CA ALA A 316 -34.17 51.41 3.58
C ALA A 316 -33.42 50.93 2.32
N VAL A 317 -33.98 51.21 1.13
CA VAL A 317 -33.40 50.80 -0.16
C VAL A 317 -33.22 52.02 -1.07
N TRP A 318 -32.00 52.23 -1.56
CA TRP A 318 -31.66 53.21 -2.58
C TRP A 318 -31.44 52.47 -3.90
N ARG A 319 -32.33 52.68 -4.88
CA ARG A 319 -32.31 51.92 -6.13
C ARG A 319 -31.50 52.61 -7.23
N ASN A 320 -30.94 51.80 -8.13
CA ASN A 320 -30.30 52.25 -9.38
C ASN A 320 -29.15 53.25 -9.18
N ILE A 321 -28.39 53.09 -8.08
CA ILE A 321 -27.23 53.91 -7.75
C ILE A 321 -26.06 53.51 -8.65
N GLN A 322 -25.47 54.48 -9.35
CA GLN A 322 -24.30 54.25 -10.19
C GLN A 322 -23.05 54.22 -9.32
N LEU A 323 -22.52 53.02 -9.08
CA LEU A 323 -21.24 52.84 -8.42
C LEU A 323 -20.11 53.23 -9.38
N ARG A 324 -19.15 54.01 -8.91
CA ARG A 324 -17.94 54.37 -9.67
C ARG A 324 -16.71 53.94 -8.87
N GLY A 325 -15.75 53.31 -9.53
CA GLY A 325 -14.53 52.76 -8.95
C GLY A 325 -13.98 53.55 -7.76
N PHE A 326 -14.34 53.11 -6.55
CA PHE A 326 -13.97 53.77 -5.31
C PHE A 326 -12.79 53.06 -4.67
N GLN A 327 -11.91 53.83 -4.01
CA GLN A 327 -10.77 53.26 -3.27
C GLN A 327 -11.19 52.68 -1.92
N GLN A 328 -12.26 53.22 -1.32
CA GLN A 328 -12.79 52.79 -0.04
C GLN A 328 -14.31 52.79 -0.11
N CYS A 329 -14.92 51.63 0.14
CA CYS A 329 -16.36 51.48 0.17
C CYS A 329 -16.88 51.99 1.52
N GLN A 330 -17.48 53.17 1.55
CA GLN A 330 -18.00 53.78 2.77
C GLN A 330 -19.34 54.47 2.49
N ILE A 331 -20.32 54.28 3.38
CA ILE A 331 -21.63 54.94 3.31
C ILE A 331 -21.96 55.51 4.68
N THR A 332 -22.41 56.76 4.74
CA THR A 332 -22.87 57.37 5.99
C THR A 332 -24.38 57.49 5.98
N ILE A 333 -25.05 56.87 6.95
CA ILE A 333 -26.50 56.93 7.15
C ILE A 333 -26.81 57.87 8.30
N ARG A 334 -27.79 58.74 8.08
CA ARG A 334 -28.38 59.61 9.08
C ARG A 334 -29.87 59.29 9.16
N ALA A 335 -30.38 59.14 10.39
CA ALA A 335 -31.80 58.96 10.65
C ALA A 335 -32.17 59.67 11.96
N GLN A 336 -33.42 60.08 12.07
CA GLN A 336 -33.96 60.74 13.26
C GLN A 336 -35.31 60.12 13.62
N ASP A 337 -35.62 60.02 14.89
CA ASP A 337 -36.97 59.66 15.36
C ASP A 337 -37.90 60.89 15.39
N VAL A 338 -39.16 60.71 15.80
CA VAL A 338 -40.12 61.82 15.94
C VAL A 338 -39.82 62.77 17.11
N LEU A 339 -38.92 62.41 18.03
CA LEU A 339 -38.51 63.22 19.19
C LEU A 339 -37.21 63.99 18.95
N GLY A 340 -36.59 63.79 17.80
CA GLY A 340 -35.39 64.46 17.38
C GLY A 340 -34.09 63.79 17.83
N ASN A 341 -34.11 62.56 18.34
CA ASN A 341 -32.91 61.75 18.57
C ASN A 341 -32.30 61.37 17.21
N GLN A 342 -31.04 61.76 16.98
CA GLN A 342 -30.38 61.57 15.69
C GLN A 342 -29.33 60.46 15.78
N GLY A 343 -29.51 59.42 14.96
CA GLY A 343 -28.52 58.38 14.70
C GLY A 343 -27.68 58.75 13.49
N VAL A 344 -26.34 58.71 13.62
CA VAL A 344 -25.41 58.81 12.49
C VAL A 344 -24.46 57.63 12.54
N ARG A 345 -24.41 56.86 11.45
CA ARG A 345 -23.53 55.69 11.34
C ARG A 345 -22.79 55.70 10.02
N THR A 346 -21.49 55.46 10.07
CA THR A 346 -20.66 55.28 8.87
C THR A 346 -20.29 53.81 8.75
N ILE A 347 -20.71 53.20 7.66
CA ILE A 347 -20.56 51.77 7.36
C ILE A 347 -19.46 51.61 6.32
N ASN A 348 -18.47 50.79 6.62
CA ASN A 348 -17.50 50.34 5.63
C ASN A 348 -18.05 49.10 4.94
N CYS A 349 -18.18 49.11 3.62
CA CYS A 349 -18.71 47.99 2.86
C CYS A 349 -17.63 47.06 2.30
N ASP A 350 -18.03 45.81 2.06
CA ASP A 350 -17.12 44.76 1.61
C ASP A 350 -16.91 44.74 0.09
N VAL A 351 -17.49 45.69 -0.66
CA VAL A 351 -17.30 45.78 -2.10
C VAL A 351 -15.88 46.22 -2.41
N LYS A 352 -15.14 45.40 -3.16
CA LYS A 352 -13.74 45.68 -3.52
C LYS A 352 -13.62 46.06 -4.99
N ALA A 353 -12.63 46.91 -5.31
CA ALA A 353 -12.25 47.12 -6.69
C ALA A 353 -11.42 45.92 -7.18
N ASP A 354 -11.79 45.36 -8.34
CA ASP A 354 -11.05 44.30 -9.00
C ASP A 354 -10.78 44.67 -10.46
N ASN A 355 -9.50 44.85 -10.77
CA ASN A 355 -8.99 45.20 -12.10
C ASN A 355 -7.94 44.20 -12.59
N VAL A 356 -7.76 43.08 -11.88
CA VAL A 356 -6.68 42.14 -12.15
C VAL A 356 -7.29 40.90 -12.78
N GLY A 357 -7.08 40.72 -14.08
CA GLY A 357 -7.56 39.53 -14.75
C GLY A 357 -6.82 38.27 -14.31
N PRO A 358 -7.36 37.10 -14.67
CA PRO A 358 -6.88 35.82 -14.16
C PRO A 358 -5.47 35.47 -14.65
N GLU A 359 -4.66 34.87 -13.79
CA GLU A 359 -3.28 34.48 -14.07
C GLU A 359 -3.12 32.95 -14.09
N LEU A 360 -2.52 32.40 -15.14
CA LEU A 360 -2.17 30.98 -15.17
C LEU A 360 -1.00 30.70 -14.22
N ILE A 361 -1.21 29.81 -13.25
CA ILE A 361 -0.15 29.39 -12.32
C ILE A 361 0.56 28.14 -12.82
N ASP A 362 -0.20 27.09 -13.14
CA ASP A 362 0.32 25.81 -13.61
C ASP A 362 -0.74 25.05 -14.43
N ILE A 363 -0.30 24.04 -15.16
CA ILE A 363 -1.18 23.07 -15.80
C ILE A 363 -0.81 21.64 -15.43
N SER A 364 -1.79 20.76 -15.51
CA SER A 364 -1.61 19.33 -15.27
C SER A 364 -2.46 18.52 -16.23
N THR A 365 -1.97 17.35 -16.58
CA THR A 365 -2.74 16.29 -17.26
C THR A 365 -2.59 15.01 -16.43
N GLY A 366 -3.26 13.93 -16.82
CA GLY A 366 -3.07 12.62 -16.21
C GLY A 366 -1.67 12.02 -16.45
N PHE A 367 -0.83 12.66 -17.26
CA PHE A 367 0.45 12.14 -17.73
C PHE A 367 1.54 13.20 -17.64
N ARG A 368 2.71 12.85 -17.11
CA ARG A 368 3.88 13.74 -17.06
C ARG A 368 5.13 12.99 -17.49
N ASP A 369 6.07 13.70 -18.09
CA ASP A 369 7.40 13.16 -18.35
C ASP A 369 8.24 13.09 -17.05
N SER A 370 9.47 12.59 -17.15
CA SER A 370 10.39 12.49 -16.01
C SER A 370 10.84 13.85 -15.45
N ALA A 371 10.70 14.94 -16.21
CA ALA A 371 10.98 16.30 -15.78
C ALA A 371 9.73 17.00 -15.19
N GLY A 372 8.58 16.32 -15.15
CA GLY A 372 7.31 16.86 -14.66
C GLY A 372 6.55 17.68 -15.69
N ILE A 373 6.97 17.73 -16.96
CA ILE A 373 6.27 18.44 -18.04
C ILE A 373 4.99 17.66 -18.41
N PRO A 374 3.84 18.33 -18.53
CA PRO A 374 2.57 17.69 -18.89
C PRO A 374 2.62 17.08 -20.30
N LEU A 375 2.19 15.83 -20.40
CA LEU A 375 2.06 15.09 -21.64
C LEU A 375 0.61 15.13 -22.14
N PHE A 376 0.45 15.32 -23.44
CA PHE A 376 -0.83 15.26 -24.14
C PHE A 376 -0.83 14.06 -25.08
N ALA A 377 -1.77 13.15 -24.89
CA ALA A 377 -2.14 12.12 -25.85
C ALA A 377 -3.13 12.65 -26.90
N GLN A 378 -3.58 11.78 -27.81
CA GLN A 378 -4.60 12.11 -28.80
C GLN A 378 -5.89 12.68 -28.17
N GLN A 379 -6.27 12.18 -26.99
CA GLN A 379 -7.32 12.73 -26.13
C GLN A 379 -6.78 12.89 -24.72
N THR A 380 -6.85 14.10 -24.16
CA THR A 380 -6.30 14.39 -22.82
C THR A 380 -7.20 15.36 -22.08
N MET A 381 -7.36 15.10 -20.78
CA MET A 381 -7.98 16.04 -19.86
C MET A 381 -6.91 16.96 -19.30
N LEU A 382 -6.99 18.24 -19.68
CA LEU A 382 -6.13 19.29 -19.15
C LEU A 382 -6.82 19.95 -17.95
N THR A 383 -6.09 20.10 -16.85
CA THR A 383 -6.50 20.90 -15.69
C THR A 383 -5.53 22.06 -15.54
N ALA A 384 -6.04 23.28 -15.71
CA ALA A 384 -5.29 24.51 -15.48
C ALA A 384 -5.58 25.05 -14.08
N ARG A 385 -4.53 25.40 -13.34
CA ARG A 385 -4.61 26.11 -12.07
C ARG A 385 -4.41 27.59 -12.32
N ILE A 386 -5.44 28.37 -12.02
CA ILE A 386 -5.52 29.80 -12.35
C ILE A 386 -5.71 30.57 -11.05
N LYS A 387 -4.87 31.58 -10.82
CA LYS A 387 -5.05 32.50 -9.71
C LYS A 387 -5.99 33.63 -10.13
N GLU A 388 -7.02 33.85 -9.34
CA GLU A 388 -7.97 34.95 -9.51
C GLU A 388 -8.49 35.30 -8.10
N ASP A 389 -8.18 36.52 -7.66
CA ASP A 389 -8.42 37.00 -6.29
C ASP A 389 -9.78 37.75 -6.16
N GLY A 390 -10.55 37.79 -7.25
CA GLY A 390 -11.65 38.71 -7.48
C GLY A 390 -13.01 38.03 -7.65
N VAL A 391 -13.74 38.42 -8.71
CA VAL A 391 -15.11 37.96 -8.98
C VAL A 391 -15.25 36.49 -9.35
N GLY A 392 -14.15 35.87 -9.77
CA GLY A 392 -14.14 34.49 -10.21
C GLY A 392 -14.16 34.29 -11.71
N LEU A 393 -14.31 33.02 -12.10
CA LEU A 393 -14.11 32.54 -13.46
C LEU A 393 -15.36 31.89 -14.03
N GLY A 394 -16.00 32.59 -14.97
CA GLY A 394 -17.10 32.06 -15.74
C GLY A 394 -16.68 31.02 -16.78
N LYS A 395 -17.54 30.02 -16.98
CA LYS A 395 -17.35 28.94 -17.97
C LYS A 395 -17.18 29.45 -19.41
N ASN A 396 -17.84 30.56 -19.77
CA ASN A 396 -17.74 31.12 -21.13
C ASN A 396 -16.58 32.10 -21.30
N ALA A 397 -16.10 32.68 -20.21
CA ALA A 397 -15.04 33.68 -20.19
C ALA A 397 -13.65 33.05 -20.07
N THR A 398 -13.54 31.83 -19.52
CA THR A 398 -12.25 31.13 -19.38
C THR A 398 -11.91 30.30 -20.63
N LEU A 399 -10.97 30.79 -21.42
CA LEU A 399 -10.49 30.17 -22.65
C LEU A 399 -9.02 29.72 -22.52
N PHE A 400 -8.68 28.58 -23.11
CA PHE A 400 -7.31 28.08 -23.18
C PHE A 400 -6.81 28.08 -24.61
N ASP A 401 -5.61 28.58 -24.82
CA ASP A 401 -4.95 28.55 -26.12
C ASP A 401 -4.22 27.23 -26.30
N LEU A 402 -4.77 26.41 -27.20
CA LEU A 402 -4.26 25.11 -27.61
C LEU A 402 -3.92 25.11 -29.10
N ALA A 403 -3.64 26.26 -29.70
CA ALA A 403 -3.35 26.38 -31.13
C ALA A 403 -2.22 25.45 -31.59
N GLU A 404 -1.20 25.25 -30.75
CA GLU A 404 -0.08 24.36 -31.02
C GLU A 404 -0.40 22.85 -30.87
N ILE A 405 -1.49 22.50 -30.18
CA ILE A 405 -1.94 21.12 -29.95
C ILE A 405 -3.04 20.71 -30.95
N ASN A 406 -4.05 21.55 -31.13
CA ASN A 406 -5.25 21.24 -31.91
C ASN A 406 -5.65 22.31 -32.95
N GLY A 407 -4.90 23.41 -33.05
CA GLY A 407 -5.21 24.52 -33.96
C GLY A 407 -6.27 25.49 -33.45
N ASN A 408 -6.81 25.31 -32.24
CA ASN A 408 -7.82 26.18 -31.65
C ASN A 408 -7.25 27.04 -30.50
N PRO A 409 -7.12 28.36 -30.68
CA PRO A 409 -6.65 29.29 -29.63
C PRO A 409 -7.74 29.67 -28.61
N ARG A 410 -8.98 29.18 -28.78
CA ARG A 410 -10.16 29.53 -27.97
C ARG A 410 -10.86 28.28 -27.45
N THR A 411 -10.12 27.36 -26.84
CA THR A 411 -10.72 26.16 -26.26
C THR A 411 -11.46 26.53 -24.98
N ARG A 412 -12.77 26.26 -24.93
CA ARG A 412 -13.62 26.56 -23.76
C ARG A 412 -13.38 25.57 -22.63
N THR A 413 -13.46 26.07 -21.40
CA THR A 413 -13.47 25.22 -20.21
C THR A 413 -14.78 24.42 -20.10
N ILE A 414 -14.71 23.22 -19.52
CA ILE A 414 -15.87 22.41 -19.13
C ILE A 414 -16.53 23.02 -17.89
N GLY A 415 -15.70 23.55 -16.99
CA GLY A 415 -16.06 24.14 -15.71
C GLY A 415 -14.80 24.55 -14.95
N CYS A 416 -14.98 25.49 -14.02
CA CYS A 416 -13.93 25.98 -13.12
C CYS A 416 -14.44 25.85 -11.69
N ASP A 417 -13.69 25.13 -10.86
CA ASP A 417 -14.00 24.93 -9.45
C ASP A 417 -12.99 25.72 -8.61
N LYS A 418 -13.47 26.55 -7.67
CA LYS A 418 -12.58 27.26 -6.73
C LYS A 418 -12.03 26.28 -5.69
N VAL A 419 -10.72 26.16 -5.58
CA VAL A 419 -10.01 25.29 -4.64
C VAL A 419 -9.05 26.13 -3.81
N SER A 420 -9.46 26.49 -2.59
CA SER A 420 -8.76 27.45 -1.73
C SER A 420 -8.73 28.86 -2.34
N VAL A 421 -7.55 29.37 -2.71
CA VAL A 421 -7.34 30.68 -3.35
C VAL A 421 -7.21 30.60 -4.88
N ASP A 422 -6.97 29.40 -5.43
CA ASP A 422 -6.83 29.18 -6.86
C ASP A 422 -8.12 28.59 -7.45
N TRP A 423 -8.27 28.69 -8.77
CA TRP A 423 -9.31 28.04 -9.55
C TRP A 423 -8.73 26.86 -10.35
N LEU A 424 -9.44 25.74 -10.38
CA LEU A 424 -9.11 24.58 -11.20
C LEU A 424 -10.09 24.47 -12.37
N CYS A 425 -9.61 24.78 -13.57
CA CYS A 425 -10.41 24.73 -14.80
C CYS A 425 -10.03 23.53 -15.66
N ARG A 426 -11.04 22.80 -16.18
CA ARG A 426 -10.82 21.55 -16.95
C ARG A 426 -11.16 21.72 -18.43
N PHE A 427 -10.32 21.19 -19.32
CA PHE A 427 -10.46 21.33 -20.78
C PHE A 427 -10.29 19.99 -21.50
N ASN A 428 -11.27 19.59 -22.31
CA ASN A 428 -11.13 18.42 -23.19
C ASN A 428 -10.23 18.78 -24.38
N VAL A 429 -9.09 18.12 -24.47
CA VAL A 429 -8.10 18.37 -25.52
C VAL A 429 -8.03 17.18 -26.45
N THR A 430 -8.36 17.41 -27.72
CA THR A 430 -8.14 16.45 -28.81
C THR A 430 -6.99 16.96 -29.67
N ALA A 431 -5.88 16.23 -29.73
CA ALA A 431 -4.73 16.63 -30.52
C ALA A 431 -4.98 16.48 -32.01
N ALA A 432 -4.51 17.46 -32.80
CA ALA A 432 -4.60 17.45 -34.27
C ALA A 432 -3.27 17.81 -34.95
N LYS A 433 -2.21 18.00 -34.16
CA LYS A 433 -0.86 18.35 -34.63
C LYS A 433 0.11 17.19 -34.40
N SER A 434 1.27 17.25 -35.04
CA SER A 434 2.34 16.27 -34.87
C SER A 434 2.97 16.36 -33.48
N SER A 435 3.45 15.22 -32.98
CA SER A 435 4.18 15.10 -31.71
C SER A 435 5.36 16.06 -31.60
N GLY A 436 5.72 16.44 -30.37
CA GLY A 436 6.84 17.33 -30.05
C GLY A 436 6.53 18.31 -28.92
N GLN A 437 7.51 19.13 -28.55
CA GLN A 437 7.34 20.19 -27.57
C GLN A 437 6.43 21.31 -28.09
N LYS A 438 5.50 21.77 -27.26
CA LYS A 438 4.47 22.78 -27.53
C LYS A 438 4.40 23.78 -26.39
N GLN A 439 3.80 24.93 -26.65
CA GLN A 439 3.45 25.94 -25.66
C GLN A 439 1.94 26.07 -25.58
N VAL A 440 1.40 26.00 -24.36
CA VAL A 440 -0.02 26.18 -24.09
C VAL A 440 -0.21 27.18 -22.95
N GLY A 441 -1.37 27.83 -22.88
CA GLY A 441 -1.61 28.82 -21.83
C GLY A 441 -3.04 29.35 -21.86
N LEU A 442 -3.33 30.32 -21.00
CA LEU A 442 -4.59 31.04 -21.11
C LEU A 442 -4.65 31.80 -22.43
N SER A 443 -5.84 31.78 -23.04
CA SER A 443 -6.10 32.56 -24.25
C SER A 443 -6.05 34.05 -23.94
N ILE A 444 -5.63 34.85 -24.91
CA ILE A 444 -5.68 36.31 -24.83
C ILE A 444 -7.12 36.86 -24.72
N PHE A 445 -8.09 36.01 -25.03
CA PHE A 445 -9.53 36.32 -24.95
C PHE A 445 -10.15 35.89 -23.62
N SER A 446 -9.35 35.33 -22.71
CA SER A 446 -9.86 34.95 -21.41
C SER A 446 -10.07 36.17 -20.54
N THR A 447 -11.20 36.19 -19.85
CA THR A 447 -11.49 37.22 -18.84
C THR A 447 -12.03 36.57 -17.57
N ASP A 448 -11.97 37.30 -16.46
CA ASP A 448 -12.83 37.01 -15.30
C ASP A 448 -14.28 37.44 -15.58
N ASP A 449 -15.14 37.31 -14.58
CA ASP A 449 -16.56 37.68 -14.66
C ASP A 449 -16.83 39.20 -14.74
N LEU A 450 -15.82 40.05 -14.51
CA LEU A 450 -15.87 41.51 -14.70
C LEU A 450 -15.28 41.93 -16.06
N GLY A 451 -14.78 40.98 -16.85
CA GLY A 451 -14.17 41.24 -18.13
C GLY A 451 -12.72 41.72 -18.05
N ASN A 452 -12.03 41.57 -16.91
CA ASN A 452 -10.60 41.86 -16.84
C ASN A 452 -9.83 40.80 -17.64
N ALA A 453 -8.99 41.24 -18.58
CA ALA A 453 -8.26 40.34 -19.47
C ALA A 453 -7.18 39.53 -18.73
N ALA A 454 -7.07 38.24 -19.06
CA ALA A 454 -6.11 37.33 -18.47
C ALA A 454 -4.66 37.76 -18.68
N ILE A 455 -3.83 37.52 -17.67
CA ILE A 455 -2.37 37.70 -17.76
C ILE A 455 -1.79 36.54 -18.57
N ILE A 456 -1.25 36.84 -19.75
CA ILE A 456 -0.78 35.83 -20.70
C ILE A 456 0.51 35.20 -20.16
N ARG A 457 0.40 33.92 -19.76
CA ARG A 457 1.55 33.07 -19.44
C ARG A 457 1.45 31.77 -20.25
N ARG A 458 2.56 31.38 -20.87
CA ARG A 458 2.71 30.11 -21.60
C ARG A 458 3.50 29.13 -20.75
N VAL A 459 3.10 27.87 -20.79
CA VAL A 459 3.73 26.76 -20.08
C VAL A 459 4.12 25.70 -21.12
N PRO A 460 5.33 25.12 -21.03
CA PRO A 460 5.73 24.04 -21.92
C PRO A 460 4.85 22.81 -21.71
N ALA A 461 4.55 22.14 -22.82
CA ALA A 461 3.82 20.88 -22.89
C ALA A 461 4.48 19.97 -23.93
N ILE A 462 4.30 18.66 -23.81
CA ILE A 462 4.75 17.71 -24.84
C ILE A 462 3.51 17.03 -25.42
N LEU A 463 3.34 17.15 -26.73
CA LEU A 463 2.34 16.37 -27.46
C LEU A 463 2.98 15.07 -27.91
N ASP A 464 2.38 13.94 -27.52
CA ASP A 464 2.73 12.63 -28.01
C ASP A 464 1.46 11.94 -28.54
N ALA A 465 1.28 12.01 -29.85
CA ALA A 465 0.11 11.45 -30.53
C ALA A 465 0.39 10.06 -31.14
N GLU A 466 1.59 9.50 -30.99
CA GLU A 466 1.94 8.21 -31.60
C GLU A 466 1.77 7.08 -30.59
N ALA A 467 0.90 6.11 -30.89
CA ALA A 467 0.82 4.90 -30.09
C ALA A 467 2.10 4.05 -30.19
N PRO A 468 2.43 3.27 -29.15
CA PRO A 468 3.49 2.28 -29.23
C PRO A 468 3.35 1.35 -30.44
N ARG A 469 4.48 0.82 -30.95
CA ARG A 469 4.45 -0.11 -32.09
C ARG A 469 4.79 -1.52 -31.62
N ILE A 470 3.81 -2.44 -31.65
CA ILE A 470 4.04 -3.86 -31.36
C ILE A 470 4.57 -4.56 -32.62
N LYS A 471 5.83 -5.00 -32.59
CA LYS A 471 6.48 -5.74 -33.68
C LYS A 471 6.08 -7.21 -33.69
N ASN A 472 6.09 -7.85 -32.52
CA ASN A 472 5.81 -9.28 -32.39
C ASN A 472 5.13 -9.60 -31.05
N PHE A 473 4.24 -10.59 -31.06
CA PHE A 473 3.66 -11.18 -29.85
C PHE A 473 3.56 -12.69 -30.03
N SER A 474 4.35 -13.44 -29.28
CA SER A 474 4.50 -14.89 -29.42
C SER A 474 4.45 -15.59 -28.06
N MET A 475 4.26 -16.91 -28.08
CA MET A 475 4.28 -17.75 -26.88
C MET A 475 5.20 -18.96 -27.05
N ARG A 476 5.67 -19.49 -25.91
CA ARG A 476 6.37 -20.76 -25.81
C ARG A 476 5.85 -21.52 -24.60
N VAL A 477 5.45 -22.78 -24.77
CA VAL A 477 5.05 -23.64 -23.65
C VAL A 477 6.29 -24.20 -22.98
N ILE A 478 6.43 -23.96 -21.68
CA ILE A 478 7.47 -24.55 -20.83
C ILE A 478 6.86 -25.83 -20.24
N PRO A 479 7.42 -27.02 -20.53
CA PRO A 479 6.90 -28.27 -20.01
C PRO A 479 6.97 -28.27 -18.47
N GLY A 480 5.86 -28.62 -17.82
CA GLY A 480 5.81 -28.79 -16.37
C GLY A 480 6.67 -29.98 -15.93
N ALA A 481 7.18 -29.91 -14.70
CA ALA A 481 8.11 -30.90 -14.15
C ALA A 481 7.58 -32.36 -14.17
N GLU A 482 6.26 -32.55 -14.24
CA GLU A 482 5.63 -33.88 -14.13
C GLU A 482 5.30 -34.53 -15.47
N SER A 483 5.17 -33.79 -16.58
CA SER A 483 4.67 -34.37 -17.83
C SER A 483 5.67 -34.39 -18.98
N GLY A 484 6.67 -33.49 -19.00
CA GLY A 484 7.60 -33.37 -20.14
C GLY A 484 6.93 -32.98 -21.49
N ILE A 485 5.61 -32.74 -21.48
CA ILE A 485 4.80 -32.47 -22.66
C ILE A 485 4.74 -30.96 -22.89
N THR A 486 5.08 -30.52 -24.11
CA THR A 486 5.09 -29.10 -24.53
C THR A 486 3.74 -28.66 -25.11
N ILE A 487 2.63 -29.02 -24.46
CA ILE A 487 1.27 -28.74 -24.94
C ILE A 487 0.55 -27.85 -23.92
N PRO A 488 -0.19 -26.80 -24.35
CA PRO A 488 -0.94 -25.95 -23.43
C PRO A 488 -2.11 -26.73 -22.81
N ALA A 489 -1.95 -27.25 -21.61
CA ALA A 489 -3.01 -27.88 -20.82
C ALA A 489 -2.93 -27.38 -19.37
N GLN A 490 -3.96 -27.67 -18.57
CA GLN A 490 -3.98 -27.28 -17.16
C GLN A 490 -2.69 -27.72 -16.43
N GLY A 491 -2.06 -26.80 -15.70
CA GLY A 491 -0.77 -26.99 -15.02
C GLY A 491 0.48 -26.70 -15.87
N ALA A 492 0.34 -26.48 -17.18
CA ALA A 492 1.45 -26.04 -18.02
C ALA A 492 1.77 -24.55 -17.78
N THR A 493 3.05 -24.17 -17.89
CA THR A 493 3.47 -22.76 -17.87
C THR A 493 3.72 -22.27 -19.29
N ILE A 494 3.14 -21.13 -19.66
CA ILE A 494 3.37 -20.46 -20.95
C ILE A 494 4.23 -19.23 -20.70
N GLU A 495 5.33 -19.11 -21.44
CA GLU A 495 6.11 -17.88 -21.57
C GLU A 495 5.55 -17.06 -22.74
N PHE A 496 5.00 -15.89 -22.44
CA PHE A 496 4.61 -14.89 -23.43
C PHE A 496 5.77 -13.94 -23.68
N THR A 497 6.05 -13.63 -24.95
CA THR A 497 7.06 -12.65 -25.35
C THR A 497 6.42 -11.58 -26.23
N LEU A 498 6.53 -10.32 -25.81
CA LEU A 498 6.07 -9.14 -26.51
C LEU A 498 7.28 -8.29 -26.92
N VAL A 499 7.38 -7.95 -28.21
CA VAL A 499 8.39 -7.01 -28.71
C VAL A 499 7.69 -5.74 -29.16
N ALA A 500 7.93 -4.62 -28.49
CA ALA A 500 7.30 -3.34 -28.77
C ALA A 500 8.32 -2.18 -28.75
N MET A 501 7.95 -1.03 -29.32
CA MET A 501 8.75 0.21 -29.29
C MET A 501 7.91 1.37 -28.78
N GLY A 502 8.57 2.34 -28.15
CA GLY A 502 7.94 3.59 -27.71
C GLY A 502 6.88 3.37 -26.63
N PHE A 503 7.07 2.39 -25.75
CA PHE A 503 6.16 2.09 -24.64
C PHE A 503 6.83 2.37 -23.29
N ASP A 504 6.00 2.46 -22.25
CA ASP A 504 6.41 2.51 -20.85
C ASP A 504 6.39 1.07 -20.27
N PRO A 505 7.54 0.51 -19.85
CA PRO A 505 7.61 -0.81 -19.25
C PRO A 505 6.64 -1.04 -18.09
N ALA A 506 6.37 -0.01 -17.28
CA ALA A 506 5.48 -0.12 -16.14
C ALA A 506 3.99 -0.20 -16.53
N LYS A 507 3.64 0.13 -17.77
CA LYS A 507 2.26 0.15 -18.28
C LYS A 507 2.01 -0.89 -19.37
N THR A 508 2.86 -1.92 -19.45
CA THR A 508 2.78 -2.97 -20.45
C THR A 508 2.35 -4.29 -19.81
N PHE A 509 1.23 -4.84 -20.28
CA PHE A 509 0.58 -6.00 -19.67
C PHE A 509 -0.13 -6.90 -20.68
N ILE A 510 -0.45 -8.12 -20.26
CA ILE A 510 -1.26 -9.09 -21.00
C ILE A 510 -2.51 -9.47 -20.21
N ASP A 511 -3.62 -9.67 -20.93
CA ASP A 511 -4.84 -10.26 -20.37
C ASP A 511 -4.76 -11.78 -20.45
N VAL A 512 -4.56 -12.42 -19.30
CA VAL A 512 -4.46 -13.88 -19.16
C VAL A 512 -5.64 -14.47 -18.37
N SER A 513 -6.73 -13.71 -18.25
CA SER A 513 -7.99 -14.21 -17.69
C SER A 513 -8.52 -15.46 -18.41
N PRO A 514 -8.34 -15.68 -19.73
CA PRO A 514 -8.74 -16.94 -20.36
C PRO A 514 -7.99 -18.16 -19.83
N LEU A 515 -6.81 -17.98 -19.23
CA LEU A 515 -6.01 -19.05 -18.62
C LEU A 515 -6.30 -19.21 -17.12
N GLY A 516 -7.14 -18.34 -16.56
CA GLY A 516 -7.50 -18.29 -15.14
C GLY A 516 -6.64 -17.35 -14.30
N GLY A 517 -5.84 -16.48 -14.94
CA GLY A 517 -5.07 -15.42 -14.29
C GLY A 517 -5.79 -14.06 -14.26
N SER A 518 -5.02 -12.98 -14.03
CA SER A 518 -5.50 -11.60 -14.03
C SER A 518 -5.71 -11.06 -15.46
N ASN A 519 -6.58 -10.05 -15.60
CA ASN A 519 -6.75 -9.29 -16.84
C ASN A 519 -5.64 -8.24 -17.08
N GLN A 520 -4.73 -8.06 -16.11
CA GLN A 520 -3.60 -7.14 -16.19
C GLN A 520 -2.33 -7.76 -15.60
N THR A 521 -1.83 -8.83 -16.21
CA THR A 521 -0.55 -9.42 -15.81
C THR A 521 0.59 -8.60 -16.42
N SER A 522 1.39 -7.97 -15.56
CA SER A 522 2.54 -7.15 -15.98
C SER A 522 3.62 -8.01 -16.62
N LEU A 523 4.26 -7.48 -17.66
CA LEU A 523 5.41 -8.13 -18.30
C LEU A 523 6.72 -7.57 -17.72
N SER A 524 7.74 -8.42 -17.58
CA SER A 524 9.11 -7.99 -17.24
C SER A 524 9.83 -7.59 -18.52
N CYS A 525 10.20 -6.31 -18.64
CA CYS A 525 10.76 -5.75 -19.85
C CYS A 525 12.26 -5.43 -19.72
N GLN A 526 13.04 -5.84 -20.73
CA GLN A 526 14.44 -5.46 -20.93
C GLN A 526 14.56 -4.80 -22.31
N GLY A 527 14.55 -3.46 -22.34
CA GLY A 527 14.52 -2.69 -23.58
C GLY A 527 13.19 -2.87 -24.33
N GLU A 528 13.24 -3.30 -25.59
CA GLU A 528 12.05 -3.52 -26.44
C GLU A 528 11.35 -4.86 -26.19
N VAL A 529 11.95 -5.76 -25.41
CA VAL A 529 11.47 -7.14 -25.22
C VAL A 529 10.90 -7.31 -23.82
N CYS A 530 9.64 -7.75 -23.74
CA CYS A 530 8.89 -7.97 -22.52
C CYS A 530 8.44 -9.43 -22.43
N ALA A 531 8.60 -10.06 -21.27
CA ALA A 531 8.22 -11.45 -21.07
C ALA A 531 7.44 -11.69 -19.76
N ALA A 532 6.55 -12.68 -19.76
CA ALA A 532 5.83 -13.15 -18.58
C ALA A 532 5.60 -14.67 -18.66
N ASN A 533 5.77 -15.33 -17.53
CA ASN A 533 5.45 -16.75 -17.36
C ASN A 533 4.09 -16.87 -16.67
N VAL A 534 3.20 -17.67 -17.24
CA VAL A 534 1.81 -17.78 -16.80
C VAL A 534 1.41 -19.24 -16.77
N GLU A 535 0.98 -19.72 -15.62
CA GLU A 535 0.45 -21.07 -15.46
C GLU A 535 -1.03 -21.13 -15.92
N ILE A 536 -1.41 -22.20 -16.61
CA ILE A 536 -2.78 -22.44 -17.02
C ILE A 536 -3.54 -23.10 -15.86
N SER A 537 -4.40 -22.36 -15.17
CA SER A 537 -5.20 -22.90 -14.07
C SER A 537 -6.56 -23.43 -14.53
N ASN A 538 -7.11 -22.86 -15.61
CA ASN A 538 -8.37 -23.31 -16.19
C ASN A 538 -8.19 -24.65 -16.94
N SER A 539 -9.11 -25.58 -16.69
CA SER A 539 -9.11 -26.87 -17.41
C SER A 539 -9.70 -26.70 -18.81
N GLY A 540 -9.00 -27.23 -19.83
CA GLY A 540 -9.49 -27.31 -21.20
C GLY A 540 -10.66 -28.29 -21.36
N PRO A 541 -11.22 -28.44 -22.58
CA PRO A 541 -10.75 -27.88 -23.84
C PRO A 541 -11.45 -26.59 -24.24
N TYR A 542 -10.68 -25.56 -24.60
CA TYR A 542 -11.18 -24.29 -25.14
C TYR A 542 -10.09 -23.54 -25.92
N LYS A 543 -10.48 -22.56 -26.74
CA LYS A 543 -9.54 -21.69 -27.45
C LYS A 543 -9.27 -20.43 -26.62
N ALA A 544 -8.04 -20.25 -26.14
CA ALA A 544 -7.63 -19.05 -25.43
C ALA A 544 -7.26 -17.93 -26.41
N THR A 545 -7.62 -16.68 -26.11
CA THR A 545 -7.17 -15.50 -26.85
C THR A 545 -6.58 -14.49 -25.87
N ILE A 546 -5.27 -14.30 -25.94
CA ILE A 546 -4.51 -13.42 -25.06
C ILE A 546 -4.31 -12.09 -25.76
N ILE A 547 -4.56 -10.99 -25.07
CA ILE A 547 -4.39 -9.64 -25.60
C ILE A 547 -3.22 -8.98 -24.88
N ALA A 548 -2.15 -8.69 -25.61
CA ALA A 548 -1.06 -7.84 -25.14
C ALA A 548 -1.41 -6.37 -25.36
N THR A 549 -1.18 -5.53 -24.35
CA THR A 549 -1.35 -4.08 -24.42
C THR A 549 -0.02 -3.41 -24.05
N ALA A 550 0.53 -2.64 -24.98
CA ALA A 550 1.65 -1.74 -24.73
C ALA A 550 1.10 -0.31 -24.62
N GLN A 551 1.48 0.40 -23.55
CA GLN A 551 1.06 1.79 -23.33
C GLN A 551 2.30 2.67 -23.11
N ASP A 552 2.34 3.85 -23.71
CA ASP A 552 3.42 4.82 -23.50
C ASP A 552 3.19 5.70 -22.26
N SER A 553 4.12 6.62 -22.02
CA SER A 553 4.05 7.57 -20.90
C SER A 553 2.90 8.58 -21.06
N ALA A 554 2.53 8.94 -22.29
CA ALA A 554 1.42 9.85 -22.61
C ALA A 554 0.04 9.17 -22.55
N GLY A 555 0.01 7.84 -22.46
CA GLY A 555 -1.19 7.03 -22.32
C GLY A 555 -1.74 6.47 -23.63
N ASN A 556 -1.08 6.64 -24.77
CA ASN A 556 -1.49 6.00 -26.01
C ASN A 556 -1.26 4.49 -25.91
N LYS A 557 -2.15 3.69 -26.51
CA LYS A 557 -2.15 2.22 -26.39
C LYS A 557 -2.06 1.56 -27.75
N ALA A 558 -1.32 0.47 -27.83
CA ALA A 558 -1.37 -0.49 -28.92
C ALA A 558 -1.67 -1.88 -28.38
N THR A 559 -2.47 -2.65 -29.13
CA THR A 559 -2.87 -4.00 -28.74
C THR A 559 -2.56 -5.02 -29.82
N LYS A 560 -2.24 -6.25 -29.40
CA LYS A 560 -2.04 -7.39 -30.29
C LYS A 560 -2.60 -8.65 -29.63
N SER A 561 -3.37 -9.44 -30.37
CA SER A 561 -3.94 -10.69 -29.89
C SER A 561 -3.17 -11.91 -30.39
N LEU A 562 -3.14 -12.96 -29.56
CA LEU A 562 -2.60 -14.29 -29.85
C LEU A 562 -3.63 -15.33 -29.42
N SER A 563 -4.02 -16.24 -30.32
CA SER A 563 -4.98 -17.30 -30.02
C SER A 563 -4.37 -18.69 -30.19
N PHE A 564 -4.66 -19.60 -29.27
CA PHE A 564 -4.19 -20.99 -29.28
C PHE A 564 -5.18 -21.90 -28.54
N ASP A 565 -5.10 -23.21 -28.78
CA ASP A 565 -5.96 -24.21 -28.12
C ASP A 565 -5.37 -24.65 -26.79
N VAL A 566 -6.21 -24.62 -25.74
CA VAL A 566 -5.91 -25.21 -24.42
C VAL A 566 -6.60 -26.57 -24.38
N PHE A 567 -5.81 -27.62 -24.17
CA PHE A 567 -6.26 -29.01 -24.23
C PHE A 567 -6.92 -29.42 -22.91
N GLY A 568 -8.03 -30.16 -22.98
CA GLY A 568 -8.64 -30.77 -21.81
C GLY A 568 -7.83 -31.97 -21.32
N LEU A 569 -7.92 -32.34 -20.05
CA LEU A 569 -7.25 -33.53 -19.53
C LEU A 569 -8.23 -34.70 -19.49
N LYS A 570 -7.85 -35.86 -20.05
CA LYS A 570 -8.64 -37.10 -19.98
C LYS A 570 -7.87 -38.15 -19.19
N THR A 571 -8.41 -38.53 -18.03
CA THR A 571 -7.75 -39.41 -17.04
C THR A 571 -8.13 -40.89 -17.18
N GLN A 572 -8.93 -41.27 -18.17
CA GLN A 572 -9.33 -42.66 -18.39
C GLN A 572 -8.41 -43.34 -19.41
N THR A 573 -7.96 -44.56 -19.11
CA THR A 573 -7.29 -45.47 -20.04
C THR A 573 -8.32 -46.09 -20.99
N SER A 574 -8.81 -45.33 -21.97
CA SER A 574 -9.52 -45.92 -23.10
C SER A 574 -8.50 -46.58 -24.03
N ASN A 575 -8.86 -47.68 -24.68
CA ASN A 575 -8.05 -48.23 -25.77
C ASN A 575 -8.25 -47.32 -27.00
N PHE A 576 -7.25 -46.50 -27.31
CA PHE A 576 -7.23 -45.61 -28.47
C PHE A 576 -6.44 -46.19 -29.64
N TRP A 577 -5.63 -47.22 -29.43
CA TRP A 577 -4.78 -47.80 -30.47
C TRP A 577 -4.97 -49.32 -30.58
N THR A 578 -4.83 -49.79 -31.82
CA THR A 578 -4.68 -51.22 -32.11
C THR A 578 -3.46 -51.40 -33.01
N SER A 579 -2.64 -52.39 -32.72
CA SER A 579 -1.44 -52.70 -33.49
C SER A 579 -1.68 -53.90 -34.42
N ASN A 580 -1.10 -53.83 -35.61
CA ASN A 580 -1.09 -54.95 -36.55
C ASN A 580 0.30 -55.10 -37.16
N PRO A 581 1.24 -55.69 -36.40
CA PRO A 581 2.64 -55.61 -36.71
C PRO A 581 3.00 -56.34 -38.00
N ILE A 582 3.93 -55.76 -38.77
CA ILE A 582 4.46 -56.32 -40.00
C ILE A 582 5.98 -56.43 -39.86
N CYS A 583 6.48 -57.66 -39.85
CA CYS A 583 7.90 -57.95 -39.72
C CYS A 583 8.57 -58.18 -41.08
N SER A 584 9.79 -57.66 -41.23
CA SER A 584 10.66 -57.82 -42.38
C SER A 584 12.06 -58.29 -41.93
N PRO A 585 12.59 -59.39 -42.47
CA PRO A 585 11.95 -60.29 -43.44
C PRO A 585 10.77 -61.07 -42.80
N SER A 586 9.79 -61.47 -43.62
CA SER A 586 8.61 -62.22 -43.14
C SER A 586 8.93 -63.68 -42.79
N LEU A 587 10.01 -64.22 -43.34
CA LEU A 587 10.55 -65.55 -43.08
C LEU A 587 12.06 -65.45 -42.87
N ILE A 588 12.57 -66.12 -41.85
CA ILE A 588 13.98 -66.15 -41.48
C ILE A 588 14.54 -67.54 -41.74
N ASP A 589 15.65 -67.63 -42.46
CA ASP A 589 16.25 -68.91 -42.82
C ASP A 589 17.05 -69.51 -41.65
N ARG A 590 16.62 -70.68 -41.17
CA ARG A 590 17.25 -71.38 -40.04
C ARG A 590 18.72 -71.70 -40.27
N SER A 591 19.10 -71.97 -41.52
CA SER A 591 20.51 -72.28 -41.83
C SER A 591 21.40 -71.05 -41.61
N THR A 592 20.85 -69.86 -41.83
CA THR A 592 21.58 -68.59 -41.64
C THR A 592 21.52 -68.08 -40.20
N THR A 593 20.49 -68.43 -39.44
CA THR A 593 20.37 -68.04 -38.02
C THR A 593 21.36 -68.76 -37.12
N VAL A 594 21.88 -69.92 -37.53
CA VAL A 594 22.95 -70.62 -36.79
C VAL A 594 24.28 -69.88 -36.92
N LEU A 595 24.49 -69.15 -38.02
CA LEU A 595 25.78 -68.56 -38.38
C LEU A 595 25.89 -67.11 -37.93
N ILE A 596 24.83 -66.33 -38.09
CA ILE A 596 24.85 -64.90 -37.77
C ILE A 596 23.60 -64.48 -37.03
N GLU A 597 23.75 -63.46 -36.19
CA GLU A 597 22.61 -62.78 -35.57
C GLU A 597 21.74 -62.16 -36.66
N GLN A 598 20.56 -62.73 -36.87
CA GLN A 598 19.61 -62.23 -37.87
C GLN A 598 18.86 -61.02 -37.31
N LYS A 599 18.70 -59.99 -38.13
CA LYS A 599 17.88 -58.83 -37.79
C LYS A 599 16.51 -58.92 -38.41
N ALA A 600 15.50 -58.61 -37.61
CA ALA A 600 14.13 -58.43 -38.06
C ALA A 600 13.63 -57.05 -37.63
N TYR A 601 13.02 -56.33 -38.57
CA TYR A 601 12.38 -55.05 -38.30
C TYR A 601 10.87 -55.25 -38.31
N CYS A 602 10.21 -55.01 -37.19
CA CYS A 602 8.76 -55.12 -37.08
C CYS A 602 8.13 -53.75 -36.90
N ASP A 603 7.41 -53.28 -37.91
CA ASP A 603 6.57 -52.08 -37.81
C ASP A 603 5.30 -52.43 -37.03
N ALA A 604 5.04 -51.76 -35.91
CA ALA A 604 3.84 -52.00 -35.11
C ALA A 604 2.54 -51.67 -35.84
N ASN A 605 2.60 -50.75 -36.82
CA ASN A 605 1.48 -50.28 -37.64
C ASN A 605 0.25 -49.95 -36.78
N LEU A 606 0.38 -48.90 -35.97
CA LEU A 606 -0.65 -48.44 -35.04
C LEU A 606 -1.82 -47.84 -35.82
N LYS A 607 -3.01 -48.40 -35.60
CA LYS A 607 -4.28 -47.90 -36.14
C LYS A 607 -5.10 -47.29 -35.02
N PRO A 608 -5.55 -46.04 -35.15
CA PRO A 608 -6.35 -45.40 -34.11
C PRO A 608 -7.74 -46.05 -34.09
N SER A 609 -8.23 -46.35 -32.90
CA SER A 609 -9.56 -46.95 -32.66
C SER A 609 -10.71 -45.99 -33.01
N SER A 610 -10.42 -44.69 -33.20
CA SER A 610 -11.33 -43.69 -33.77
C SER A 610 -10.61 -42.72 -34.71
N LYS A 611 -11.33 -42.04 -35.61
CA LYS A 611 -10.74 -41.17 -36.65
C LYS A 611 -10.02 -39.92 -36.13
N ASP A 612 -10.08 -39.69 -34.83
CA ASP A 612 -9.80 -38.41 -34.18
C ASP A 612 -8.70 -38.53 -33.09
N VAL A 613 -7.87 -39.58 -33.15
CA VAL A 613 -6.77 -39.81 -32.21
C VAL A 613 -5.43 -39.61 -32.91
N MET A 614 -4.52 -38.88 -32.27
CA MET A 614 -3.13 -38.68 -32.73
C MET A 614 -2.15 -38.92 -31.58
N PRO A 615 -1.02 -39.62 -31.80
CA PRO A 615 -0.04 -39.86 -30.74
C PRO A 615 0.82 -38.60 -30.56
N ILE A 616 1.15 -38.25 -29.31
CA ILE A 616 2.03 -37.12 -28.96
C ILE A 616 3.41 -37.62 -28.56
N ALA A 617 3.43 -38.69 -27.79
CA ALA A 617 4.65 -39.31 -27.30
C ALA A 617 4.42 -40.81 -27.29
N ILE A 618 5.36 -41.54 -27.88
CA ILE A 618 5.42 -42.99 -27.80
C ILE A 618 6.70 -43.30 -27.04
N THR A 619 6.61 -44.17 -26.05
CA THR A 619 7.78 -44.64 -25.31
C THR A 619 7.79 -46.15 -25.28
N PHE A 620 8.97 -46.72 -25.50
CA PHE A 620 9.22 -48.15 -25.34
C PHE A 620 10.05 -48.33 -24.08
N GLN A 621 9.49 -48.99 -23.07
CA GLN A 621 10.12 -49.11 -21.74
C GLN A 621 11.24 -50.16 -21.68
N GLY A 622 11.55 -50.82 -22.81
CA GLY A 622 12.61 -51.83 -22.86
C GLY A 622 12.23 -53.09 -22.09
N GLY A 623 11.49 -53.98 -22.75
CA GLY A 623 11.09 -55.26 -22.16
C GLY A 623 9.93 -55.85 -22.93
N CYS A 624 10.17 -56.89 -23.71
CA CYS A 624 9.12 -57.70 -24.30
C CYS A 624 8.89 -58.96 -23.46
N THR A 625 7.76 -59.61 -23.65
CA THR A 625 7.46 -60.92 -23.05
C THR A 625 7.32 -61.97 -24.16
N GLY A 626 7.25 -63.26 -23.81
CA GLY A 626 7.27 -64.37 -24.78
C GLY A 626 8.67 -64.93 -24.98
N ASP A 627 9.03 -65.25 -26.22
CA ASP A 627 10.29 -65.95 -26.58
C ASP A 627 11.54 -65.04 -26.53
N THR A 628 11.68 -64.22 -25.49
CA THR A 628 12.77 -63.25 -25.35
C THR A 628 14.15 -63.86 -25.17
N SER A 629 14.24 -65.12 -24.71
CA SER A 629 15.51 -65.85 -24.63
C SER A 629 16.15 -66.11 -25.99
N ALA A 630 15.38 -65.99 -27.08
CA ALA A 630 15.85 -66.07 -28.45
C ALA A 630 16.41 -64.75 -29.00
N VAL A 631 16.29 -63.64 -28.26
CA VAL A 631 16.57 -62.29 -28.75
C VAL A 631 17.84 -61.75 -28.07
N SER A 632 18.83 -61.35 -28.86
CA SER A 632 20.09 -60.73 -28.42
C SER A 632 19.85 -59.30 -27.94
N SER A 633 19.12 -58.52 -28.74
CA SER A 633 18.69 -57.17 -28.36
C SER A 633 17.39 -56.78 -29.06
N ILE A 634 16.62 -55.93 -28.40
CA ILE A 634 15.43 -55.31 -28.95
C ILE A 634 15.41 -53.82 -28.63
N SER A 635 15.20 -53.00 -29.65
CA SER A 635 15.04 -51.56 -29.50
C SER A 635 13.90 -51.08 -30.37
N ALA A 636 13.36 -49.90 -30.08
CA ALA A 636 12.32 -49.30 -30.90
C ALA A 636 12.74 -47.90 -31.35
N PHE A 637 12.44 -47.57 -32.61
CA PHE A 637 12.69 -46.27 -33.21
C PHE A 637 11.42 -45.73 -33.88
N ASN A 638 11.48 -44.49 -34.37
CA ASN A 638 10.31 -43.76 -34.87
C ASN A 638 9.23 -43.55 -33.78
N LEU A 639 9.66 -43.25 -32.55
CA LEU A 639 8.82 -43.04 -31.37
C LEU A 639 8.34 -41.58 -31.19
N GLY A 640 8.56 -40.73 -32.20
CA GLY A 640 8.18 -39.31 -32.14
C GLY A 640 6.67 -39.08 -32.16
N GLY A 641 6.24 -37.91 -31.66
CA GLY A 641 4.84 -37.48 -31.76
C GLY A 641 4.35 -37.44 -33.19
N GLY A 642 3.14 -37.95 -33.42
CA GLY A 642 2.51 -38.13 -34.72
C GLY A 642 2.85 -39.45 -35.42
N SER A 643 3.79 -40.24 -34.91
CA SER A 643 4.16 -41.52 -35.54
C SER A 643 3.07 -42.59 -35.34
N THR A 644 2.60 -43.17 -36.44
CA THR A 644 1.75 -44.37 -36.44
C THR A 644 2.51 -45.64 -36.80
N HIS A 645 3.83 -45.53 -37.01
CA HIS A 645 4.70 -46.62 -37.47
C HIS A 645 5.94 -46.78 -36.57
N PRO A 646 5.77 -46.94 -35.24
CA PRO A 646 6.90 -47.27 -34.38
C PRO A 646 7.44 -48.64 -34.80
N THR A 647 8.75 -48.72 -35.00
CA THR A 647 9.40 -49.92 -35.56
C THR A 647 10.34 -50.52 -34.53
N PHE A 648 10.21 -51.81 -34.29
CA PHE A 648 11.11 -52.59 -33.45
C PHE A 648 12.28 -53.13 -34.29
N ASP A 649 13.51 -52.83 -33.88
CA ASP A 649 14.75 -53.48 -34.36
C ASP A 649 15.05 -54.64 -33.41
N ILE A 650 14.86 -55.86 -33.92
CA ILE A 650 15.03 -57.11 -33.19
C ILE A 650 16.25 -57.82 -33.74
N THR A 651 17.23 -58.08 -32.89
CA THR A 651 18.39 -58.89 -33.22
C THR A 651 18.25 -60.25 -32.56
N LEU A 652 18.14 -61.31 -33.35
CA LEU A 652 18.06 -62.70 -32.87
C LEU A 652 19.45 -63.23 -32.52
N LEU A 653 19.54 -64.10 -31.51
CA LEU A 653 20.79 -64.80 -31.18
C LEU A 653 21.20 -65.75 -32.32
N ALA A 654 22.50 -65.90 -32.56
CA ALA A 654 23.00 -66.92 -33.49
C ALA A 654 22.85 -68.32 -32.86
N THR A 655 21.79 -69.07 -33.21
CA THR A 655 21.52 -70.40 -32.66
C THR A 655 20.64 -71.25 -33.61
N ASP A 656 20.60 -72.56 -33.36
CA ASP A 656 19.70 -73.50 -34.02
C ASP A 656 18.26 -73.33 -33.51
N TYR A 657 17.44 -72.59 -34.26
CA TYR A 657 16.02 -72.40 -33.96
C TYR A 657 15.19 -73.59 -34.43
N ARG A 658 14.90 -74.52 -33.50
CA ARG A 658 14.05 -75.69 -33.77
C ARG A 658 12.55 -75.39 -33.83
N GLN A 659 12.13 -74.20 -33.42
CA GLN A 659 10.73 -73.76 -33.44
C GLN A 659 10.43 -73.08 -34.78
N ASP A 660 9.22 -73.31 -35.33
CA ASP A 660 8.82 -72.72 -36.62
C ASP A 660 8.49 -71.22 -36.51
N GLN A 661 8.27 -70.71 -35.29
CA GLN A 661 7.97 -69.32 -35.02
C GLN A 661 8.45 -68.87 -33.64
N LEU A 662 8.79 -67.60 -33.51
CA LEU A 662 8.96 -66.89 -32.24
C LEU A 662 7.84 -65.87 -32.06
N SER A 663 7.28 -65.79 -30.87
CA SER A 663 6.25 -64.82 -30.48
C SER A 663 6.77 -63.89 -29.39
N LEU A 664 6.82 -62.60 -29.69
CA LEU A 664 7.25 -61.54 -28.76
C LEU A 664 6.10 -60.56 -28.56
N THR A 665 5.79 -60.21 -27.32
CA THR A 665 4.81 -59.16 -27.01
C THR A 665 5.53 -57.97 -26.42
N CYS A 666 5.54 -56.85 -27.13
CA CYS A 666 6.29 -55.66 -26.78
C CYS A 666 5.34 -54.50 -26.44
N PRO A 667 5.30 -54.02 -25.19
CA PRO A 667 4.42 -52.94 -24.77
C PRO A 667 4.94 -51.57 -25.25
N LEU A 668 4.09 -50.83 -25.96
CA LEU A 668 4.29 -49.41 -26.26
C LEU A 668 3.42 -48.55 -25.34
N GLN A 669 4.02 -47.53 -24.74
CA GLN A 669 3.29 -46.54 -23.93
C GLN A 669 3.01 -45.32 -24.79
N ILE A 670 1.74 -45.06 -25.09
CA ILE A 670 1.30 -44.04 -26.05
C ILE A 670 0.48 -42.98 -25.31
N ILE A 671 0.93 -41.73 -25.36
CA ILE A 671 0.17 -40.55 -24.92
C ILE A 671 -0.48 -39.94 -26.16
N SER A 672 -1.79 -39.71 -26.12
CA SER A 672 -2.58 -39.31 -27.29
C SER A 672 -3.35 -38.01 -27.11
N ILE A 673 -3.55 -37.27 -28.21
CA ILE A 673 -4.61 -36.27 -28.34
C ILE A 673 -5.84 -36.96 -28.89
N VAL A 674 -6.99 -36.72 -28.28
CA VAL A 674 -8.29 -37.22 -28.72
C VAL A 674 -9.17 -36.02 -29.05
N ASN A 675 -9.71 -35.98 -30.26
CA ASN A 675 -10.70 -35.00 -30.66
C ASN A 675 -12.11 -35.57 -30.44
N GLU A 676 -12.81 -35.07 -29.42
CA GLU A 676 -14.19 -35.48 -29.13
C GLU A 676 -15.14 -34.33 -29.44
N SER A 677 -15.95 -34.49 -30.49
CA SER A 677 -16.93 -33.47 -30.91
C SER A 677 -16.32 -32.10 -31.23
N GLY A 678 -15.11 -32.06 -31.83
CA GLY A 678 -14.42 -30.82 -32.19
C GLY A 678 -13.60 -30.19 -31.05
N LYS A 679 -13.39 -30.92 -29.95
CA LYS A 679 -12.63 -30.48 -28.78
C LYS A 679 -11.45 -31.41 -28.52
N LEU A 680 -10.27 -30.83 -28.28
CA LEU A 680 -9.02 -31.57 -28.14
C LEU A 680 -8.69 -31.90 -26.67
N PHE A 681 -8.57 -33.19 -26.35
CA PHE A 681 -8.22 -33.69 -25.04
C PHE A 681 -6.86 -34.39 -25.07
N LEU A 682 -6.04 -34.17 -24.05
CA LEU A 682 -4.80 -34.89 -23.77
C LEU A 682 -5.11 -36.09 -22.86
N ALA A 683 -4.84 -37.31 -23.34
CA ALA A 683 -4.89 -38.50 -22.50
C ALA A 683 -3.69 -38.50 -21.53
N THR A 684 -3.93 -38.23 -20.25
CA THR A 684 -2.84 -38.02 -19.28
C THR A 684 -2.19 -39.31 -18.80
N LEU A 685 -2.92 -40.42 -18.88
CA LEU A 685 -2.36 -41.75 -18.63
C LEU A 685 -1.90 -42.34 -19.96
N PRO A 686 -0.63 -42.75 -20.10
CA PRO A 686 -0.18 -43.44 -21.30
C PRO A 686 -0.97 -44.75 -21.44
N GLU A 687 -1.47 -44.98 -22.65
CA GLU A 687 -2.06 -46.26 -23.02
C GLU A 687 -0.95 -47.27 -23.30
N ALA A 688 -1.03 -48.43 -22.68
CA ALA A 688 -0.15 -49.56 -22.98
C ALA A 688 -0.75 -50.37 -24.14
N GLU A 689 -0.09 -50.36 -25.30
CA GLU A 689 -0.45 -51.18 -26.47
C GLU A 689 0.54 -52.34 -26.60
N ASP A 690 0.04 -53.57 -26.41
CA ASP A 690 0.82 -54.80 -26.48
C ASP A 690 0.99 -55.28 -27.92
N VAL A 691 2.13 -54.95 -28.54
CA VAL A 691 2.40 -55.30 -29.94
C VAL A 691 2.90 -56.74 -30.03
N ASN A 692 2.10 -57.63 -30.64
CA ASN A 692 2.39 -59.05 -30.77
C ASN A 692 3.17 -59.37 -32.07
N LEU A 693 4.49 -59.40 -31.96
CA LEU A 693 5.43 -59.65 -33.05
C LEU A 693 5.57 -61.16 -33.30
N LYS A 694 5.46 -61.59 -34.56
CA LYS A 694 5.64 -62.99 -34.97
C LYS A 694 6.74 -63.09 -36.01
N LEU A 695 7.80 -63.82 -35.68
CA LEU A 695 8.91 -64.11 -36.57
C LEU A 695 8.84 -65.59 -36.96
N GLN A 696 8.77 -65.87 -38.26
CA GLN A 696 8.63 -67.24 -38.78
C GLN A 696 9.95 -67.74 -39.36
N PHE A 697 10.22 -69.03 -39.19
CA PHE A 697 11.43 -69.68 -39.67
C PHE A 697 11.15 -70.66 -40.80
N TYR A 698 12.09 -70.81 -41.74
CA TYR A 698 12.04 -71.83 -42.79
C TYR A 698 13.40 -72.49 -43.01
N ASN A 699 13.39 -73.68 -43.63
CA ASN A 699 14.59 -74.40 -44.06
C ASN A 699 14.76 -74.24 -45.57
N GLN A 700 15.94 -73.83 -46.05
CA GLN A 700 16.24 -73.85 -47.49
C GLN A 700 16.37 -75.29 -48.03
N PRO A 701 15.86 -75.58 -49.26
CA PRO A 701 15.89 -76.92 -49.85
C PRO A 701 17.21 -77.29 -50.56
N LEU A 702 18.22 -76.42 -50.60
CA LEU A 702 19.53 -76.69 -51.21
C LEU A 702 20.51 -77.10 -50.10
N GLY A 703 20.91 -78.38 -50.07
CA GLY A 703 21.70 -78.98 -49.01
C GLY A 703 23.05 -78.32 -48.69
N ASP A 704 23.59 -78.73 -47.54
CA ASP A 704 24.71 -78.20 -46.76
C ASP A 704 25.89 -77.65 -47.61
N ALA A 705 26.10 -76.33 -47.56
CA ALA A 705 27.20 -75.63 -48.23
C ALA A 705 28.58 -75.85 -47.55
N PHE A 706 28.68 -76.77 -46.58
CA PHE A 706 29.70 -76.73 -45.53
C PHE A 706 30.76 -77.86 -45.55
N THR A 707 31.06 -78.46 -46.70
CA THR A 707 32.23 -79.39 -46.79
C THR A 707 33.59 -78.67 -46.90
N ASN A 708 33.63 -77.35 -47.08
CA ASN A 708 34.88 -76.59 -47.25
C ASN A 708 35.40 -75.88 -45.97
N ILE A 709 34.59 -75.74 -44.91
CA ILE A 709 34.98 -74.99 -43.70
C ILE A 709 35.82 -75.84 -42.74
N ASP A 710 35.54 -77.13 -42.61
CA ASP A 710 36.32 -78.02 -41.73
C ASP A 710 37.81 -78.07 -42.13
N ARG A 711 38.13 -77.97 -43.42
CA ARG A 711 39.51 -77.96 -43.93
C ARG A 711 40.30 -76.71 -43.50
N GLN A 712 39.65 -75.54 -43.43
CA GLN A 712 40.32 -74.28 -43.03
C GLN A 712 40.54 -74.19 -41.52
N VAL A 713 39.65 -74.80 -40.73
CA VAL A 713 39.82 -74.90 -39.28
C VAL A 713 41.00 -75.82 -38.93
N ASP A 714 41.14 -76.95 -39.62
CA ASP A 714 42.24 -77.89 -39.37
C ASP A 714 43.61 -77.35 -39.83
N GLU A 715 43.69 -76.57 -40.91
CA GLU A 715 44.92 -75.87 -41.35
C GLU A 715 45.37 -74.82 -40.31
N ALA A 716 44.45 -73.98 -39.80
CA ALA A 716 44.79 -72.93 -38.81
C ALA A 716 45.24 -73.49 -37.45
N VAL A 717 44.69 -74.64 -37.03
CA VAL A 717 45.08 -75.31 -35.78
C VAL A 717 46.45 -75.99 -35.90
N ASN A 718 46.80 -76.53 -37.07
CA ASN A 718 48.09 -77.19 -37.30
C ASN A 718 49.26 -76.19 -37.47
N ASP A 719 49.04 -75.06 -38.16
CA ASP A 719 50.06 -74.00 -38.30
C ASP A 719 50.49 -73.39 -36.95
N ALA A 720 49.57 -73.36 -35.97
CA ALA A 720 49.88 -72.93 -34.61
C ALA A 720 50.75 -73.95 -33.83
N LYS A 721 50.75 -75.23 -34.22
CA LYS A 721 51.42 -76.33 -33.50
C LYS A 721 52.84 -76.64 -33.98
N GLU A 722 53.16 -76.44 -35.27
CA GLU A 722 54.43 -76.94 -35.83
C GLU A 722 55.67 -76.05 -35.60
N ASN A 723 55.54 -74.76 -35.30
CA ASN A 723 56.70 -73.83 -35.33
C ASN A 723 57.41 -73.50 -33.99
N LEU A 724 57.00 -73.97 -32.81
CA LEU A 724 57.34 -73.24 -31.56
C LEU A 724 57.68 -74.05 -30.30
N LYS A 725 58.61 -75.04 -30.37
CA LYS A 725 59.18 -75.69 -29.16
C LYS A 725 60.37 -74.97 -28.52
N PHE A 726 61.05 -74.05 -29.22
CA PHE A 726 62.30 -73.44 -28.73
C PHE A 726 62.10 -72.16 -27.88
N VAL A 727 60.98 -71.44 -28.03
CA VAL A 727 60.81 -70.08 -27.46
C VAL A 727 60.28 -70.08 -26.02
N GLY A 728 59.49 -71.08 -25.61
CA GLY A 728 58.85 -71.11 -24.27
C GLY A 728 59.80 -71.29 -23.07
N GLN A 729 61.00 -71.85 -23.27
CA GLN A 729 61.98 -72.03 -22.19
C GLN A 729 62.82 -70.77 -21.89
N LEU A 730 62.91 -69.83 -22.85
CA LEU A 730 63.65 -68.57 -22.69
C LEU A 730 62.82 -67.48 -21.97
N GLU A 731 61.49 -67.53 -22.10
CA GLU A 731 60.58 -66.55 -21.49
C GLU A 731 60.56 -66.59 -19.96
N SER A 732 60.48 -67.79 -19.39
CA SER A 732 60.40 -67.99 -17.93
C SER A 732 61.63 -67.47 -17.18
N PHE A 733 62.80 -67.44 -17.82
CA PHE A 733 64.02 -66.84 -17.28
C PHE A 733 63.95 -65.30 -17.22
N PHE A 734 63.50 -64.63 -18.29
CA PHE A 734 63.43 -63.17 -18.36
C PHE A 734 62.27 -62.58 -17.55
N GLU A 735 61.16 -63.31 -17.41
CA GLU A 735 60.02 -62.87 -16.59
C GLU A 735 60.40 -62.82 -15.10
N LEU A 736 61.17 -63.81 -14.63
CA LEU A 736 61.72 -63.85 -13.26
C LEU A 736 62.69 -62.68 -13.01
N ALA A 737 63.58 -62.42 -13.98
CA ALA A 737 64.55 -61.32 -13.91
C ALA A 737 63.87 -59.93 -13.89
N SER A 738 62.82 -59.73 -14.68
CA SER A 738 62.06 -58.47 -14.72
C SER A 738 61.30 -58.21 -13.41
N LYS A 739 60.75 -59.26 -12.80
CA LYS A 739 60.05 -59.18 -11.50
C LYS A 739 61.01 -58.80 -10.35
N ALA A 740 62.23 -59.33 -10.35
CA ALA A 740 63.26 -58.96 -9.37
C ALA A 740 63.66 -57.47 -9.47
N CYS A 741 63.75 -56.93 -10.69
CA CYS A 741 64.09 -55.52 -10.92
C CYS A 741 62.98 -54.53 -10.52
N ASN A 742 61.71 -54.89 -10.71
CA ASN A 742 60.58 -54.06 -10.27
C ASN A 742 60.47 -54.00 -8.74
N LEU A 743 60.80 -55.09 -8.04
CA LEU A 743 60.82 -55.13 -6.58
C LEU A 743 61.83 -54.12 -5.99
N LEU A 744 62.98 -53.95 -6.66
CA LEU A 744 64.04 -53.00 -6.27
C LEU A 744 63.61 -51.53 -6.40
N GLN A 745 62.86 -51.18 -7.44
CA GLN A 745 62.31 -49.82 -7.58
C GLN A 745 61.31 -49.50 -6.45
N ILE A 746 60.49 -50.47 -6.05
CA ILE A 746 59.52 -50.31 -4.95
C ILE A 746 60.23 -50.03 -3.61
N PHE A 747 61.35 -50.72 -3.33
CA PHE A 747 62.14 -50.46 -2.12
C PHE A 747 62.77 -49.05 -2.10
N ARG A 748 63.13 -48.49 -3.25
CA ARG A 748 63.68 -47.12 -3.35
C ARG A 748 62.63 -46.06 -3.02
N THR A 749 61.41 -46.22 -3.56
CA THR A 749 60.27 -45.31 -3.31
C THR A 749 59.79 -45.37 -1.85
N LEU A 750 59.85 -46.55 -1.22
CA LEU A 750 59.52 -46.72 0.20
C LEU A 750 60.49 -45.99 1.13
N LYS A 751 61.80 -45.97 0.80
CA LYS A 751 62.81 -45.24 1.56
C LYS A 751 62.59 -43.72 1.49
N GLU A 752 62.35 -43.18 0.29
CA GLU A 752 62.07 -41.75 0.08
C GLU A 752 60.79 -41.27 0.79
N THR A 753 59.78 -42.15 0.89
CA THR A 753 58.53 -41.87 1.60
C THR A 753 58.72 -41.90 3.12
N TYR A 754 59.58 -42.78 3.62
CA TYR A 754 59.95 -42.86 5.05
C TYR A 754 60.72 -41.61 5.51
N ASP A 755 61.70 -41.15 4.74
CA ASP A 755 62.49 -39.96 5.09
C ASP A 755 61.63 -38.68 5.14
N MET A 756 60.60 -38.59 4.29
CA MET A 756 59.63 -37.49 4.29
C MET A 756 58.72 -37.50 5.54
N LEU A 757 58.29 -38.68 6.00
CA LEU A 757 57.45 -38.85 7.20
C LEU A 757 58.21 -38.52 8.49
N VAL A 758 59.49 -38.88 8.58
CA VAL A 758 60.33 -38.61 9.75
C VAL A 758 60.55 -37.11 9.95
N VAL A 759 60.73 -36.33 8.87
CA VAL A 759 60.85 -34.86 8.93
C VAL A 759 59.54 -34.20 9.37
N PHE A 760 58.40 -34.72 8.90
CA PHE A 760 57.08 -34.16 9.19
C PHE A 760 56.65 -34.39 10.65
N PHE A 761 56.83 -35.61 11.17
CA PHE A 761 56.47 -35.94 12.56
C PHE A 761 57.55 -35.50 13.57
N GLY A 762 58.83 -35.47 13.18
CA GLY A 762 59.92 -34.97 14.02
C GLY A 762 59.84 -33.46 14.31
N GLY A 763 59.27 -32.67 13.38
CA GLY A 763 59.03 -31.23 13.58
C GLY A 763 57.83 -30.92 14.48
N ALA A 764 56.77 -31.75 14.42
CA ALA A 764 55.55 -31.56 15.20
C ALA A 764 55.71 -31.91 16.69
N GLY A 765 56.60 -32.85 17.03
CA GLY A 765 56.84 -33.28 18.42
C GLY A 765 57.52 -32.25 19.32
N LYS A 766 58.23 -31.24 18.76
CA LYS A 766 58.90 -30.17 19.55
C LYS A 766 58.08 -28.88 19.69
N ALA A 767 56.97 -28.75 18.97
CA ALA A 767 56.13 -27.54 18.99
C ALA A 767 54.95 -27.62 19.98
N MET A 768 54.64 -28.79 20.54
CA MET A 768 53.49 -29.00 21.43
C MET A 768 53.84 -29.16 22.93
N GLY A 769 55.06 -28.83 23.35
CA GLY A 769 55.46 -28.83 24.75
C GLY A 769 56.14 -27.53 25.18
N GLY A 770 55.36 -26.51 25.56
CA GLY A 770 55.91 -25.31 26.21
C GLY A 770 55.06 -24.04 26.11
N SER A 771 54.28 -23.80 27.17
CA SER A 771 53.73 -22.55 27.73
C SER A 771 53.48 -21.28 26.88
N LEU A 772 52.28 -20.74 27.07
CA LEU A 772 51.63 -19.56 26.47
C LEU A 772 52.31 -18.22 26.80
N THR A 773 52.64 -17.40 25.78
CA THR A 773 52.71 -15.92 25.85
C THR A 773 52.43 -15.30 24.46
N PRO A 774 51.98 -14.02 24.37
CA PRO A 774 51.10 -13.55 23.30
C PRO A 774 51.79 -13.07 22.02
N ALA A 775 51.06 -13.27 20.92
CA ALA A 775 51.01 -12.50 19.67
C ALA A 775 52.27 -11.73 19.22
N GLY A 776 52.88 -12.20 18.12
CA GLY A 776 53.44 -11.26 17.14
C GLY A 776 54.67 -11.69 16.35
N GLN A 777 55.56 -12.56 16.85
CA GLN A 777 56.93 -12.60 16.25
C GLN A 777 57.58 -13.97 16.01
N LYS A 778 56.84 -15.09 16.02
CA LYS A 778 57.43 -16.41 15.68
C LYS A 778 56.69 -17.22 14.61
N ALA A 779 55.87 -16.59 13.76
CA ALA A 779 55.29 -17.24 12.58
C ALA A 779 56.22 -17.22 11.35
N GLY A 780 57.14 -16.26 11.25
CA GLY A 780 58.03 -16.11 10.08
C GLY A 780 59.11 -17.20 9.93
N ALA A 781 59.49 -17.87 11.01
CA ALA A 781 60.55 -18.89 10.97
C ALA A 781 60.06 -20.26 10.48
N ILE A 782 58.79 -20.61 10.73
CA ILE A 782 58.21 -21.89 10.28
C ILE A 782 57.74 -21.78 8.81
N GLN A 783 57.27 -20.60 8.38
CA GLN A 783 56.86 -20.35 7.00
C GLN A 783 58.06 -20.34 6.01
N LYS A 784 59.22 -19.78 6.41
CA LYS A 784 60.45 -19.85 5.59
C LYS A 784 61.04 -21.25 5.50
N VAL A 785 60.86 -22.11 6.51
CA VAL A 785 61.37 -23.49 6.48
C VAL A 785 60.48 -24.39 5.61
N LEU A 786 59.15 -24.20 5.62
CA LEU A 786 58.23 -25.01 4.81
C LEU A 786 58.11 -24.57 3.35
N CYS A 787 58.31 -23.27 3.04
CA CYS A 787 58.34 -22.78 1.65
C CYS A 787 59.77 -22.74 1.05
N GLY A 788 60.82 -22.72 1.88
CA GLY A 788 62.21 -22.57 1.42
C GLY A 788 63.04 -23.85 1.34
N LYS A 789 62.63 -24.97 1.96
CA LYS A 789 63.43 -26.22 1.97
C LYS A 789 62.92 -27.35 1.04
N SER A 790 61.95 -27.09 0.17
CA SER A 790 61.55 -28.09 -0.85
C SER A 790 62.58 -28.28 -1.97
N TYR A 791 63.59 -27.42 -2.08
CA TYR A 791 64.66 -27.51 -3.09
C TYR A 791 66.00 -28.05 -2.57
N ALA A 792 66.15 -28.30 -1.27
CA ALA A 792 67.44 -28.71 -0.67
C ALA A 792 67.52 -30.21 -0.29
N LEU A 793 66.46 -31.00 -0.51
CA LEU A 793 66.45 -32.44 -0.22
C LEU A 793 66.98 -33.31 -1.37
N GLU A 794 67.18 -32.73 -2.56
CA GLU A 794 67.60 -33.48 -3.78
C GLU A 794 69.13 -33.59 -3.96
N ARG A 795 69.96 -32.99 -3.08
CA ARG A 795 71.44 -33.07 -3.18
C ARG A 795 72.15 -33.60 -1.93
N GLY A 796 71.42 -34.25 -1.02
CA GLY A 796 71.95 -34.62 0.31
C GLY A 796 72.35 -36.08 0.53
N ILE A 797 72.27 -36.96 -0.46
CA ILE A 797 72.50 -38.40 -0.25
C ILE A 797 73.50 -38.94 -1.28
N ASP A 798 74.74 -38.46 -1.23
CA ASP A 798 75.89 -39.09 -1.92
C ASP A 798 77.12 -39.24 -0.99
N GLY A 799 76.92 -39.22 0.33
CA GLY A 799 78.03 -39.35 1.26
C GLY A 799 77.62 -39.94 2.59
N ASP A 800 77.37 -41.24 2.63
CA ASP A 800 77.86 -42.07 3.73
C ASP A 800 77.88 -43.55 3.30
N GLU A 801 79.07 -43.99 2.87
CA GLU A 801 79.39 -45.38 2.58
C GLU A 801 79.58 -46.15 3.89
N SER A 802 78.57 -46.90 4.34
CA SER A 802 78.82 -48.15 5.07
C SER A 802 77.59 -49.06 5.05
N GLY A 803 77.73 -50.23 4.42
CA GLY A 803 76.83 -51.37 4.68
C GLY A 803 76.41 -52.24 3.49
N PHE A 804 76.07 -51.69 2.30
CA PHE A 804 75.40 -52.50 1.26
C PHE A 804 75.70 -52.11 -0.21
N GLY A 805 76.74 -51.32 -0.51
CA GLY A 805 76.94 -50.72 -1.84
C GLY A 805 77.30 -51.66 -3.01
N GLY A 806 77.96 -52.80 -2.76
CA GLY A 806 78.50 -53.64 -3.84
C GLY A 806 77.46 -54.46 -4.62
N ILE A 807 76.40 -54.92 -3.95
CA ILE A 807 75.38 -55.79 -4.57
C ILE A 807 74.39 -54.98 -5.42
N PHE A 808 74.07 -53.75 -5.01
CA PHE A 808 73.11 -52.90 -5.73
C PHE A 808 73.67 -52.34 -7.05
N SER A 809 74.98 -52.12 -7.15
CA SER A 809 75.65 -51.67 -8.39
C SER A 809 75.58 -52.73 -9.50
N MET A 810 75.88 -54.00 -9.17
CA MET A 810 75.80 -55.10 -10.13
C MET A 810 74.35 -55.40 -10.55
N LEU A 811 73.40 -55.36 -9.60
CA LEU A 811 71.98 -55.53 -9.92
C LEU A 811 71.41 -54.38 -10.76
N ALA A 812 71.86 -53.13 -10.57
CA ALA A 812 71.44 -52.02 -11.41
C ALA A 812 71.84 -52.23 -12.88
N LYS A 813 73.07 -52.68 -13.13
CA LYS A 813 73.56 -53.00 -14.49
C LYS A 813 72.81 -54.17 -15.12
N PHE A 814 72.50 -55.21 -14.34
CA PHE A 814 71.67 -56.33 -14.80
C PHE A 814 70.22 -55.88 -15.11
N CYS A 815 69.64 -55.03 -14.27
CA CYS A 815 68.30 -54.48 -14.49
C CYS A 815 68.23 -53.53 -15.68
N ALA A 816 69.32 -52.85 -16.04
CA ALA A 816 69.39 -52.07 -17.28
C ALA A 816 69.33 -52.97 -18.52
N PHE A 817 70.04 -54.10 -18.52
CA PHE A 817 69.99 -55.10 -19.60
C PHE A 817 68.59 -55.74 -19.74
N VAL A 818 68.00 -56.20 -18.64
CA VAL A 818 66.67 -56.88 -18.63
C VAL A 818 65.52 -55.94 -19.05
N ASN A 819 65.66 -54.64 -18.78
CA ASN A 819 64.66 -53.64 -19.13
C ASN A 819 64.99 -52.86 -20.41
N CYS A 820 66.05 -53.25 -21.13
CA CYS A 820 66.57 -52.56 -22.32
C CYS A 820 66.71 -51.04 -22.15
N ARG A 821 67.23 -50.59 -20.98
CA ARG A 821 67.44 -49.17 -20.70
C ARG A 821 68.79 -48.70 -21.25
N MET A 822 68.75 -47.71 -22.13
CA MET A 822 69.94 -47.08 -22.73
C MET A 822 70.60 -46.11 -21.74
N GLU A 823 71.48 -46.58 -20.86
CA GLU A 823 72.36 -45.72 -20.04
C GLU A 823 73.73 -45.51 -20.71
N SER A 824 74.29 -44.30 -20.57
CA SER A 824 75.16 -43.68 -21.57
C SER A 824 76.64 -43.52 -21.21
N SER A 825 77.32 -44.46 -20.51
CA SER A 825 78.76 -44.23 -20.27
C SER A 825 79.72 -45.40 -20.08
N ASP A 826 79.32 -46.68 -20.10
CA ASP A 826 80.28 -47.78 -19.89
C ASP A 826 80.35 -48.75 -21.10
N GLU A 827 81.55 -48.89 -21.69
CA GLU A 827 81.85 -49.78 -22.83
C GLU A 827 81.90 -51.27 -22.46
N GLY A 828 80.74 -51.87 -22.12
CA GLY A 828 80.62 -53.31 -21.85
C GLY A 828 79.78 -54.08 -22.89
N TYR A 829 80.20 -55.30 -23.25
CA TYR A 829 79.48 -56.18 -24.19
C TYR A 829 77.98 -56.38 -23.84
N LEU A 830 77.64 -56.44 -22.56
CA LEU A 830 76.25 -56.59 -22.09
C LEU A 830 75.36 -55.37 -22.38
N ALA A 831 75.91 -54.16 -22.45
CA ALA A 831 75.14 -52.95 -22.77
C ALA A 831 74.68 -52.94 -24.24
N THR A 832 75.48 -53.53 -25.15
CA THR A 832 75.17 -53.57 -26.59
C THR A 832 73.96 -54.47 -26.88
N PHE A 833 73.83 -55.61 -26.18
CA PHE A 833 72.69 -56.54 -26.31
C PHE A 833 71.45 -56.16 -25.46
N GLY A 834 71.55 -55.07 -24.70
CA GLY A 834 70.46 -54.48 -23.92
C GLY A 834 69.85 -53.23 -24.56
N GLY A 835 70.03 -53.03 -25.88
CA GLY A 835 69.52 -51.82 -26.57
C GLY A 835 70.54 -50.69 -26.74
N GLY A 836 71.77 -50.83 -26.22
CA GLY A 836 72.81 -49.79 -26.22
C GLY A 836 73.70 -49.73 -27.46
N ALA A 837 73.33 -50.38 -28.57
CA ALA A 837 74.15 -50.34 -29.79
C ALA A 837 74.31 -48.89 -30.31
N LYS A 838 75.53 -48.52 -30.75
CA LYS A 838 75.88 -47.15 -31.15
C LYS A 838 74.92 -46.55 -32.19
N HIS A 839 74.42 -47.37 -33.11
CA HIS A 839 73.43 -46.93 -34.12
C HIS A 839 72.06 -46.63 -33.53
N CYS A 840 71.66 -47.26 -32.42
CA CYS A 840 70.41 -46.89 -31.73
C CYS A 840 70.53 -45.63 -30.90
N GLN A 841 71.71 -45.31 -30.35
CA GLN A 841 71.95 -43.98 -29.77
C GLN A 841 71.88 -42.90 -30.88
N ALA A 842 72.52 -43.13 -32.03
CA ALA A 842 72.44 -42.22 -33.17
C ALA A 842 71.00 -42.05 -33.71
N LEU A 843 70.19 -43.11 -33.69
CA LEU A 843 68.76 -43.08 -34.06
C LEU A 843 67.95 -42.25 -33.04
N LYS A 844 68.22 -42.40 -31.75
CA LYS A 844 67.60 -41.62 -30.66
C LYS A 844 67.93 -40.14 -30.79
N ASP A 845 69.19 -39.80 -31.05
CA ASP A 845 69.66 -38.42 -31.19
C ASP A 845 69.08 -37.77 -32.46
N LYS A 846 69.00 -38.51 -33.57
CA LYS A 846 68.32 -38.03 -34.79
C LYS A 846 66.82 -37.81 -34.57
N LEU A 847 66.12 -38.73 -33.92
CA LEU A 847 64.69 -38.58 -33.64
C LEU A 847 64.40 -37.43 -32.67
N ALA A 848 65.27 -37.16 -31.69
CA ALA A 848 65.17 -36.00 -30.82
C ALA A 848 65.36 -34.67 -31.58
N SER A 849 66.20 -34.65 -32.63
CA SER A 849 66.44 -33.45 -33.45
C SER A 849 65.33 -33.14 -34.48
N ILE A 850 64.52 -34.14 -34.87
CA ILE A 850 63.40 -33.95 -35.83
C ILE A 850 62.17 -33.32 -35.16
N GLY A 851 62.07 -33.37 -33.83
CA GLY A 851 61.02 -32.71 -33.04
C GLY A 851 61.18 -31.20 -32.85
N GLY A 852 61.89 -30.51 -33.75
CA GLY A 852 62.24 -29.09 -33.68
C GLY A 852 61.03 -28.14 -33.73
N LEU A 853 60.27 -28.06 -32.65
CA LEU A 853 59.28 -27.01 -32.36
C LEU A 853 59.78 -26.00 -31.32
N ASP A 854 60.99 -26.18 -30.80
CA ASP A 854 61.61 -25.29 -29.80
C ASP A 854 62.45 -24.15 -30.42
N GLN A 855 62.48 -24.03 -31.76
CA GLN A 855 63.26 -22.98 -32.46
C GLN A 855 62.40 -21.96 -33.24
N VAL A 856 61.07 -22.00 -33.16
CA VAL A 856 60.19 -21.08 -33.94
C VAL A 856 59.63 -19.91 -33.11
N VAL A 857 59.98 -19.76 -31.82
CA VAL A 857 59.41 -18.67 -30.96
C VAL A 857 60.46 -17.73 -30.38
N ASP A 858 61.72 -17.81 -30.77
CA ASP A 858 62.73 -16.85 -30.30
C ASP A 858 63.51 -16.23 -31.46
N LYS A 859 62.90 -15.21 -32.08
CA LYS A 859 63.56 -13.99 -32.57
C LYS A 859 62.54 -13.04 -33.21
N ASP A 860 62.40 -11.89 -32.56
CA ASP A 860 62.02 -10.58 -33.10
C ASP A 860 60.63 -10.43 -33.76
N GLY A 861 59.70 -9.84 -32.99
CA GLY A 861 58.84 -8.81 -33.59
C GLY A 861 57.32 -8.92 -33.50
N VAL A 862 56.70 -9.40 -32.41
CA VAL A 862 55.26 -9.13 -32.17
C VAL A 862 54.99 -8.83 -30.70
N ARG A 863 55.23 -7.57 -30.30
CA ARG A 863 54.75 -7.00 -29.03
C ARG A 863 53.89 -5.77 -29.31
N ARG A 864 52.57 -5.91 -29.21
CA ARG A 864 51.59 -4.88 -28.80
C ARG A 864 50.20 -5.53 -28.73
N GLY A 865 49.67 -5.77 -27.52
CA GLY A 865 48.23 -6.01 -27.37
C GLY A 865 47.70 -6.84 -26.19
N ILE A 866 48.52 -7.58 -25.44
CA ILE A 866 48.05 -8.41 -24.29
C ILE A 866 49.02 -8.25 -23.12
N PRO A 867 48.57 -7.93 -21.89
CA PRO A 867 49.45 -7.88 -20.72
C PRO A 867 49.97 -9.29 -20.41
N VAL A 868 51.24 -9.51 -20.74
CA VAL A 868 52.00 -10.71 -20.41
C VAL A 868 52.47 -10.58 -18.96
N LEU A 869 52.08 -11.56 -18.14
CA LEU A 869 52.63 -11.78 -16.81
C LEU A 869 54.14 -11.98 -16.90
N ASP A 870 54.82 -11.33 -15.97
CA ASP A 870 56.26 -11.25 -15.79
C ASP A 870 56.95 -12.63 -15.67
N GLU A 871 58.24 -12.61 -15.99
CA GLU A 871 59.20 -13.71 -16.11
C GLU A 871 59.04 -14.86 -15.11
N GLN A 872 58.43 -15.96 -15.54
CA GLN A 872 58.79 -17.28 -15.03
C GLN A 872 58.87 -18.26 -16.19
N LYS A 873 60.05 -18.89 -16.33
CA LYS A 873 60.27 -20.09 -17.16
C LYS A 873 59.26 -21.16 -16.73
N TYR A 874 58.09 -21.18 -17.35
CA TYR A 874 57.20 -22.32 -17.31
C TYR A 874 57.82 -23.40 -18.17
N THR A 875 58.65 -24.25 -17.57
CA THR A 875 58.86 -25.60 -18.05
C THR A 875 57.49 -26.28 -18.03
N PHE A 876 56.80 -26.23 -19.17
CA PHE A 876 55.63 -27.04 -19.45
C PHE A 876 56.02 -28.49 -19.14
N TYR A 877 55.15 -29.20 -18.41
CA TYR A 877 55.34 -30.56 -17.90
C TYR A 877 56.40 -31.34 -18.71
N GLY A 878 57.60 -31.48 -18.13
CA GLY A 878 58.58 -32.46 -18.56
C GLY A 878 58.00 -33.85 -18.29
N GLY A 879 57.04 -34.28 -19.12
CA GLY A 879 56.87 -35.70 -19.35
C GLY A 879 58.23 -36.20 -19.79
N ASN A 880 58.77 -37.18 -19.08
CA ASN A 880 60.05 -37.80 -19.41
C ASN A 880 60.09 -38.10 -20.92
N TYR A 881 60.73 -37.23 -21.71
CA TYR A 881 60.93 -37.36 -23.16
C TYR A 881 62.02 -38.41 -23.49
N ASN A 882 62.15 -39.40 -22.62
CA ASN A 882 63.05 -40.53 -22.70
C ASN A 882 62.17 -41.71 -22.25
N THR A 883 61.73 -42.61 -23.10
CA THR A 883 62.55 -43.42 -24.01
C THR A 883 61.63 -44.08 -25.01
N LEU A 884 62.01 -44.14 -26.29
CA LEU A 884 61.52 -45.20 -27.18
C LEU A 884 61.58 -46.53 -26.42
N ASN A 885 60.44 -47.15 -26.15
CA ASN A 885 60.41 -48.42 -25.42
C ASN A 885 60.81 -49.53 -26.38
N VAL A 886 62.11 -49.65 -26.61
CA VAL A 886 62.72 -50.62 -27.53
C VAL A 886 62.17 -52.02 -27.29
N LYS A 887 61.85 -52.38 -26.04
CA LYS A 887 61.35 -53.70 -25.62
C LYS A 887 59.95 -54.06 -26.14
N GLU A 888 59.09 -53.09 -26.45
CA GLU A 888 57.67 -53.34 -26.77
C GLU A 888 57.36 -53.35 -28.28
N ASN A 889 58.36 -53.12 -29.13
CA ASN A 889 58.22 -53.15 -30.58
C ASN A 889 59.22 -54.16 -31.17
N LEU A 890 58.73 -55.18 -31.88
CA LEU A 890 59.58 -56.24 -32.44
C LEU A 890 60.65 -55.70 -33.39
N ILE A 891 60.28 -54.75 -34.24
CA ILE A 891 61.17 -54.14 -35.24
C ILE A 891 62.25 -53.32 -34.54
N LEU A 892 61.86 -52.53 -33.53
CA LEU A 892 62.77 -51.68 -32.78
C LEU A 892 63.69 -52.48 -31.84
N SER A 893 63.15 -53.53 -31.20
CA SER A 893 63.91 -54.51 -30.41
C SER A 893 64.99 -55.20 -31.26
N THR A 894 64.63 -55.58 -32.48
CA THR A 894 65.54 -56.23 -33.43
C THR A 894 66.60 -55.26 -33.93
N LEU A 895 66.20 -54.05 -34.33
CA LEU A 895 67.11 -52.98 -34.77
C LEU A 895 68.10 -52.59 -33.67
N CYS A 896 67.66 -52.48 -32.42
CA CYS A 896 68.53 -52.11 -31.29
C CYS A 896 69.20 -53.29 -30.60
N LEU A 897 69.06 -54.51 -31.12
CA LEU A 897 69.62 -55.73 -30.53
C LEU A 897 69.20 -55.95 -29.07
N CYS A 898 68.00 -55.51 -28.68
CA CYS A 898 67.41 -55.76 -27.36
C CYS A 898 66.84 -57.18 -27.34
N VAL A 899 67.69 -58.16 -27.02
CA VAL A 899 67.33 -59.59 -27.02
C VAL A 899 66.08 -59.89 -26.18
N PRO A 900 65.91 -59.34 -24.95
CA PRO A 900 64.69 -59.56 -24.17
C PRO A 900 63.42 -59.04 -24.86
N GLY A 901 63.51 -57.95 -25.61
CA GLY A 901 62.40 -57.37 -26.35
C GLY A 901 62.04 -58.16 -27.61
N ILE A 902 63.04 -58.73 -28.30
CA ILE A 902 62.80 -59.64 -29.44
C ILE A 902 62.01 -60.87 -28.95
N ILE A 903 62.48 -61.50 -27.87
CA ILE A 903 61.83 -62.68 -27.29
C ILE A 903 60.40 -62.36 -26.84
N HIS A 904 60.21 -61.23 -26.14
CA HIS A 904 58.89 -60.81 -25.67
C HIS A 904 57.89 -60.61 -26.82
N ASN A 905 58.30 -59.95 -27.91
CA ASN A 905 57.40 -59.65 -29.02
C ASN A 905 57.15 -60.85 -29.94
N VAL A 906 58.13 -61.76 -30.09
CA VAL A 906 57.90 -63.06 -30.76
C VAL A 906 56.88 -63.90 -29.99
N ASN A 907 56.92 -63.86 -28.65
CA ASN A 907 55.92 -64.56 -27.85
C ASN A 907 54.53 -63.94 -27.96
N LYS A 908 54.42 -62.61 -27.98
CA LYS A 908 53.14 -61.95 -28.26
C LYS A 908 52.58 -62.34 -29.62
N TYR A 909 53.43 -62.42 -30.65
CA TYR A 909 53.00 -62.90 -31.97
C TYR A 909 52.47 -64.34 -31.92
N ARG A 910 53.12 -65.22 -31.14
CA ARG A 910 52.61 -66.57 -30.87
C ARG A 910 51.22 -66.53 -30.22
N GLU A 911 51.02 -65.72 -29.19
CA GLU A 911 49.71 -65.60 -28.54
C GLU A 911 48.62 -65.08 -29.48
N ILE A 912 48.95 -64.17 -30.40
CA ILE A 912 48.03 -63.71 -31.46
C ILE A 912 47.63 -64.86 -32.38
N GLN A 913 48.59 -65.69 -32.81
CA GLN A 913 48.30 -66.85 -33.65
C GLN A 913 47.42 -67.89 -32.93
N CYS A 914 47.67 -68.13 -31.65
CA CYS A 914 46.82 -69.01 -30.86
C CYS A 914 45.41 -68.43 -30.62
N ASN A 915 45.30 -67.12 -30.42
CA ASN A 915 44.00 -66.44 -30.35
C ASN A 915 43.22 -66.56 -31.66
N TYR A 916 43.91 -66.48 -32.80
CA TYR A 916 43.30 -66.71 -34.10
C TYR A 916 42.79 -68.16 -34.22
N GLY A 917 43.60 -69.14 -33.84
CA GLY A 917 43.17 -70.55 -33.78
C GLY A 917 41.97 -70.79 -32.84
N LEU A 918 41.95 -70.16 -31.66
CA LEU A 918 40.81 -70.21 -30.74
C LEU A 918 39.57 -69.54 -31.31
N CYS A 919 39.73 -68.40 -31.99
CA CYS A 919 38.63 -67.72 -32.67
C CYS A 919 38.04 -68.61 -33.77
N MET A 920 38.88 -69.27 -34.57
CA MET A 920 38.42 -70.22 -35.59
C MET A 920 37.72 -71.45 -34.97
N LEU A 921 38.24 -71.98 -33.86
CA LEU A 921 37.69 -73.18 -33.23
C LEU A 921 36.40 -72.90 -32.43
N ARG A 922 36.39 -71.87 -31.59
CA ARG A 922 35.28 -71.55 -30.70
C ARG A 922 34.29 -70.61 -31.36
N ASP A 923 34.79 -69.54 -31.96
CA ASP A 923 33.93 -68.46 -32.41
C ASP A 923 33.37 -68.78 -33.83
N VAL A 924 34.18 -69.26 -34.77
CA VAL A 924 33.66 -69.67 -36.10
C VAL A 924 32.93 -71.02 -36.04
N LYS A 925 33.57 -72.06 -35.46
CA LYS A 925 33.02 -73.43 -35.52
C LYS A 925 31.95 -73.73 -34.47
N GLU A 926 32.03 -73.22 -33.24
CA GLU A 926 30.97 -73.45 -32.22
C GLU A 926 29.91 -72.35 -32.19
N ARG A 927 30.26 -71.10 -32.55
CA ARG A 927 29.37 -69.93 -32.44
C ARG A 927 28.97 -69.31 -33.78
N GLY A 928 29.44 -69.86 -34.91
CA GLY A 928 28.98 -69.49 -36.24
C GLY A 928 29.60 -68.22 -36.84
N PHE A 929 30.48 -67.51 -36.13
CA PHE A 929 31.05 -66.24 -36.61
C PHE A 929 31.71 -66.38 -37.99
N PRO A 930 31.64 -65.36 -38.88
CA PRO A 930 32.30 -65.42 -40.19
C PRO A 930 33.83 -65.45 -40.03
N VAL A 931 34.52 -66.23 -40.85
CA VAL A 931 35.99 -66.38 -40.82
C VAL A 931 36.73 -65.04 -40.86
N SER A 932 36.21 -64.08 -41.63
CA SER A 932 36.78 -62.73 -41.75
C SER A 932 36.87 -62.00 -40.41
N TYR A 933 36.00 -62.29 -39.45
CA TYR A 933 36.07 -61.71 -38.10
C TYR A 933 37.37 -62.09 -37.39
N CYS A 934 37.74 -63.37 -37.48
CA CYS A 934 38.99 -63.85 -36.87
C CYS A 934 40.21 -63.33 -37.63
N GLU A 935 40.15 -63.23 -38.96
CA GLU A 935 41.22 -62.67 -39.80
C GLU A 935 41.46 -61.17 -39.51
N ASP A 936 40.38 -60.40 -39.36
CA ASP A 936 40.43 -58.98 -39.00
C ASP A 936 40.99 -58.79 -37.59
N LEU A 937 40.58 -59.63 -36.64
CA LEU A 937 41.10 -59.59 -35.27
C LEU A 937 42.60 -59.91 -35.22
N GLN A 938 43.04 -60.93 -35.97
CA GLN A 938 44.45 -61.29 -36.09
C GLN A 938 45.25 -60.16 -36.76
N SER A 939 44.72 -59.58 -37.84
CA SER A 939 45.36 -58.47 -38.57
C SER A 939 45.46 -57.21 -37.70
N TYR A 940 44.41 -56.90 -36.94
CA TYR A 940 44.39 -55.79 -36.00
C TYR A 940 45.41 -55.98 -34.87
N GLN A 941 45.44 -57.16 -34.23
CA GLN A 941 46.40 -57.45 -33.17
C GLN A 941 47.83 -57.45 -33.71
N THR A 942 48.06 -58.01 -34.90
CA THR A 942 49.38 -57.98 -35.56
C THR A 942 49.79 -56.54 -35.89
N CYS A 943 48.88 -55.72 -36.42
CA CYS A 943 49.13 -54.32 -36.67
C CYS A 943 49.50 -53.60 -35.38
N ASN A 944 48.71 -53.74 -34.31
CA ASN A 944 48.93 -53.05 -33.05
C ASN A 944 50.25 -53.45 -32.36
N PHE A 945 50.54 -54.75 -32.29
CA PHE A 945 51.66 -55.27 -31.47
C PHE A 945 52.96 -55.50 -32.25
N VAL A 946 52.91 -55.63 -33.58
CA VAL A 946 54.09 -55.89 -34.41
C VAL A 946 54.53 -54.65 -35.20
N VAL A 947 53.59 -53.84 -35.70
CA VAL A 947 53.88 -52.73 -36.64
C VAL A 947 53.55 -51.34 -36.06
N GLY A 948 52.59 -51.25 -35.15
CA GLY A 948 51.86 -50.03 -34.77
C GLY A 948 52.74 -48.91 -34.23
N ASP A 949 53.77 -49.25 -33.45
CA ASP A 949 54.68 -48.27 -32.87
C ASP A 949 55.64 -47.61 -33.87
N ILE A 950 55.75 -48.12 -35.10
CA ILE A 950 56.48 -47.41 -36.16
C ILE A 950 55.73 -46.15 -36.61
N PHE A 951 54.40 -46.14 -36.51
CA PHE A 951 53.57 -44.96 -36.83
C PHE A 951 53.64 -43.88 -35.73
N ASN A 952 54.05 -44.24 -34.51
CA ASN A 952 54.35 -43.29 -33.42
C ASN A 952 55.60 -42.43 -33.69
N VAL A 953 56.33 -42.67 -34.79
CA VAL A 953 57.43 -41.82 -35.28
C VAL A 953 56.90 -40.56 -35.98
N PHE A 954 55.66 -40.55 -36.49
CA PHE A 954 55.08 -39.37 -37.14
C PHE A 954 54.42 -38.41 -36.12
N PRO A 955 54.73 -37.08 -36.15
CA PRO A 955 54.29 -36.12 -35.14
C PRO A 955 52.76 -35.96 -34.97
N ILE A 956 51.97 -36.24 -36.01
CA ILE A 956 50.52 -35.97 -36.04
C ILE A 956 49.72 -36.91 -35.12
N VAL A 957 50.18 -38.14 -34.92
CA VAL A 957 49.48 -39.13 -34.05
C VAL A 957 49.63 -38.75 -32.57
N ARG A 958 50.75 -38.12 -32.18
CA ARG A 958 51.05 -37.73 -30.80
C ARG A 958 50.23 -36.54 -30.28
N LEU A 959 49.76 -35.67 -31.17
CA LEU A 959 48.85 -34.58 -30.82
C LEU A 959 47.49 -35.14 -30.36
N TRP A 960 47.03 -36.21 -31.02
CA TRP A 960 45.74 -36.84 -30.75
C TRP A 960 45.71 -37.62 -29.45
N ASP A 961 46.79 -38.32 -29.09
CA ASP A 961 46.88 -39.02 -27.80
C ASP A 961 46.88 -38.07 -26.60
N THR A 962 47.48 -36.89 -26.75
CA THR A 962 47.49 -35.86 -25.69
C THR A 962 46.09 -35.29 -25.46
N VAL A 963 45.33 -35.04 -26.54
CA VAL A 963 43.94 -34.58 -26.46
C VAL A 963 43.03 -35.68 -25.89
N LEU A 964 43.20 -36.93 -26.33
CA LEU A 964 42.43 -38.07 -25.84
C LEU A 964 42.71 -38.41 -24.38
N GLN A 965 43.93 -38.23 -23.88
CA GLN A 965 44.24 -38.41 -22.47
C GLN A 965 43.66 -37.29 -21.60
N ILE A 966 43.65 -36.04 -22.07
CA ILE A 966 42.97 -34.94 -21.38
C ILE A 966 41.46 -35.24 -21.29
N VAL A 967 40.85 -35.69 -22.38
CA VAL A 967 39.42 -36.05 -22.42
C VAL A 967 39.11 -37.29 -21.57
N LYS A 968 39.92 -38.35 -21.66
CA LYS A 968 39.75 -39.58 -20.85
C LYS A 968 39.93 -39.32 -19.36
N ASN A 969 40.87 -38.46 -18.97
CA ASN A 969 41.09 -38.14 -17.55
C ASN A 969 40.01 -37.22 -16.98
N ILE A 970 39.44 -36.32 -17.80
CA ILE A 970 38.27 -35.50 -17.41
C ILE A 970 37.02 -36.38 -17.25
N TYR A 971 36.84 -37.40 -18.09
CA TYR A 971 35.71 -38.34 -18.00
C TYR A 971 35.87 -39.39 -16.89
N ALA A 972 37.09 -39.87 -16.63
CA ALA A 972 37.32 -40.94 -15.66
C ALA A 972 37.38 -40.46 -14.20
N ASN A 973 37.66 -39.18 -13.94
CA ASN A 973 37.72 -38.67 -12.57
C ASN A 973 37.36 -37.17 -12.47
N PRO A 974 36.09 -36.81 -12.21
CA PRO A 974 35.65 -35.40 -12.15
C PRO A 974 36.35 -34.57 -11.05
N PHE A 975 37.07 -35.20 -10.12
CA PHE A 975 37.88 -34.53 -9.10
C PHE A 975 39.23 -33.96 -9.63
N GLU A 976 39.68 -34.32 -10.83
CA GLU A 976 40.86 -33.71 -11.45
C GLU A 976 40.62 -32.26 -11.89
N LEU A 977 39.38 -31.90 -12.26
CA LEU A 977 38.99 -30.51 -12.52
C LEU A 977 39.11 -29.65 -11.24
N LEU A 978 38.80 -30.25 -10.10
CA LEU A 978 38.96 -29.69 -8.76
C LEU A 978 40.44 -29.54 -8.37
N ARG A 979 41.34 -30.42 -8.82
CA ARG A 979 42.80 -30.26 -8.68
C ARG A 979 43.34 -29.09 -9.48
N PHE A 980 42.86 -28.91 -10.72
CA PHE A 980 43.28 -27.79 -11.57
C PHE A 980 42.80 -26.44 -11.00
N TYR A 981 41.55 -26.38 -10.54
CA TYR A 981 40.96 -25.19 -9.95
C TYR A 981 41.52 -24.86 -8.55
N SER A 982 41.78 -25.86 -7.70
CA SER A 982 42.39 -25.66 -6.37
C SER A 982 43.89 -25.34 -6.44
N GLY A 983 44.63 -25.91 -7.40
CA GLY A 983 46.03 -25.58 -7.64
C GLY A 983 46.24 -24.14 -8.10
N TRP A 984 45.33 -23.62 -8.93
CA TRP A 984 45.34 -22.21 -9.35
C TRP A 984 45.09 -21.26 -8.18
N LYS A 985 44.12 -21.58 -7.31
CA LYS A 985 43.81 -20.75 -6.14
C LYS A 985 44.88 -20.83 -5.03
N CYS A 986 45.46 -22.00 -4.73
CA CYS A 986 46.47 -22.10 -3.67
C CYS A 986 47.80 -21.38 -4.03
N LYS A 987 48.11 -21.11 -5.32
CA LYS A 987 49.32 -20.37 -5.72
C LYS A 987 49.24 -18.88 -5.39
N GLN A 988 48.04 -18.28 -5.33
CA GLN A 988 47.88 -16.88 -4.91
C GLN A 988 48.15 -16.67 -3.41
N TYR A 989 47.85 -17.67 -2.57
CA TYR A 989 47.93 -17.54 -1.11
C TYR A 989 49.32 -17.76 -0.50
N CYS A 990 50.35 -18.08 -1.30
CA CYS A 990 51.74 -18.10 -0.83
C CYS A 990 52.36 -16.70 -0.67
N SER A 991 51.66 -15.64 -1.10
CA SER A 991 52.19 -14.26 -1.12
C SER A 991 51.61 -13.32 -0.06
N THR A 992 50.59 -13.73 0.69
CA THR A 992 49.86 -12.86 1.62
C THR A 992 49.78 -13.45 3.04
N GLU A 993 49.98 -12.60 4.04
CA GLU A 993 50.21 -12.89 5.47
C GLU A 993 49.02 -13.50 6.25
N PHE A 994 48.36 -14.55 5.76
CA PHE A 994 47.27 -15.23 6.50
C PHE A 994 47.54 -16.75 6.70
N PRO A 995 48.08 -17.17 7.88
CA PRO A 995 48.54 -18.54 8.13
C PRO A 995 47.45 -19.63 8.13
N GLN A 996 46.18 -19.29 8.36
CA GLN A 996 45.11 -20.29 8.55
C GLN A 996 44.59 -20.89 7.23
N GLN A 997 44.81 -20.24 6.09
CA GLN A 997 44.31 -20.71 4.79
C GLN A 997 45.29 -21.67 4.07
N TYR A 998 46.55 -21.76 4.52
CA TYR A 998 47.54 -22.66 3.92
C TYR A 998 47.40 -24.12 4.42
N ALA A 999 46.96 -24.30 5.67
CA ALA A 999 46.78 -25.62 6.27
C ALA A 999 45.71 -26.45 5.53
N SER A 1000 44.64 -25.82 5.04
CA SER A 1000 43.59 -26.50 4.26
C SER A 1000 44.04 -26.91 2.85
N CYS A 1001 45.05 -26.27 2.26
CA CYS A 1001 45.63 -26.65 0.96
C CYS A 1001 46.65 -27.81 1.07
N THR A 1002 47.23 -28.09 2.24
CA THR A 1002 48.37 -29.02 2.36
C THR A 1002 47.95 -30.45 2.74
N VAL A 1003 46.86 -30.59 3.51
CA VAL A 1003 46.29 -31.89 3.93
C VAL A 1003 45.89 -32.80 2.75
N PRO A 1004 45.27 -32.29 1.66
CA PRO A 1004 44.90 -33.13 0.51
C PRO A 1004 46.12 -33.69 -0.25
N LYS A 1005 47.24 -32.95 -0.31
CA LYS A 1005 48.48 -33.37 -0.97
C LYS A 1005 49.16 -34.54 -0.25
N ILE A 1006 49.11 -34.53 1.09
CA ILE A 1006 49.67 -35.60 1.93
C ILE A 1006 48.79 -36.85 1.87
N LEU A 1007 47.47 -36.69 1.93
CA LEU A 1007 46.51 -37.79 1.78
C LEU A 1007 46.58 -38.45 0.39
N ALA A 1008 46.86 -37.68 -0.67
CA ALA A 1008 47.07 -38.21 -2.01
C ALA A 1008 48.34 -39.08 -2.11
N LYS A 1009 49.48 -38.61 -1.56
CA LYS A 1009 50.73 -39.39 -1.55
C LYS A 1009 50.65 -40.64 -0.65
N LEU A 1010 49.90 -40.58 0.46
CA LEU A 1010 49.59 -41.76 1.27
C LEU A 1010 48.70 -42.75 0.52
N GLY A 1011 47.76 -42.25 -0.30
CA GLY A 1011 46.95 -43.06 -1.20
C GLY A 1011 47.79 -43.83 -2.24
N ASP A 1012 48.77 -43.16 -2.85
CA ASP A 1012 49.68 -43.77 -3.82
C ASP A 1012 50.60 -44.83 -3.18
N ALA A 1013 51.07 -44.58 -1.95
CA ALA A 1013 51.86 -45.55 -1.18
C ALA A 1013 51.01 -46.76 -0.75
N ILE A 1014 49.76 -46.56 -0.32
CA ILE A 1014 48.83 -47.64 0.05
C ILE A 1014 48.41 -48.47 -1.18
N GLN A 1015 48.24 -47.85 -2.36
CA GLN A 1015 48.01 -48.58 -3.61
C GLN A 1015 49.23 -49.42 -4.02
N SER A 1016 50.44 -48.89 -3.86
CA SER A 1016 51.68 -49.61 -4.13
C SER A 1016 51.87 -50.83 -3.21
N ILE A 1017 51.41 -50.74 -1.95
CA ILE A 1017 51.40 -51.87 -0.99
C ILE A 1017 50.30 -52.90 -1.35
N LYS A 1018 49.13 -52.47 -1.84
CA LYS A 1018 48.09 -53.38 -2.35
C LYS A 1018 48.54 -54.17 -3.59
N ALA A 1019 49.36 -53.58 -4.46
CA ALA A 1019 49.93 -54.26 -5.62
C ALA A 1019 50.85 -55.45 -5.22
N ILE A 1020 51.53 -55.38 -4.07
CA ILE A 1020 52.35 -56.49 -3.54
C ILE A 1020 51.48 -57.66 -3.10
N LYS A 1021 50.24 -57.42 -2.62
CA LYS A 1021 49.31 -58.47 -2.19
C LYS A 1021 48.74 -59.28 -3.36
N ASN A 1022 48.74 -58.73 -4.57
CA ASN A 1022 48.27 -59.41 -5.79
C ASN A 1022 49.35 -60.26 -6.48
N ILE A 1023 50.63 -60.14 -6.10
CA ILE A 1023 51.72 -60.97 -6.65
C ILE A 1023 51.65 -62.42 -6.11
N ALA A 1024 50.99 -62.65 -4.97
CA ALA A 1024 50.86 -63.98 -4.37
C ALA A 1024 49.79 -64.89 -5.02
N ASN A 1025 48.96 -64.39 -5.94
CA ASN A 1025 47.88 -65.16 -6.60
C ASN A 1025 48.06 -65.35 -8.12
N PHE A 1026 49.22 -65.03 -8.69
CA PHE A 1026 49.48 -65.19 -10.13
C PHE A 1026 50.10 -66.56 -10.45
N ASN A 1027 49.26 -67.59 -10.46
CA ASN A 1027 49.48 -68.86 -11.16
C ASN A 1027 48.09 -69.45 -11.49
N LYS A 1028 47.43 -68.92 -12.54
CA LYS A 1028 46.32 -69.57 -13.30
C LYS A 1028 45.58 -68.59 -14.23
N ALA A 1029 46.26 -68.08 -15.24
CA ALA A 1029 45.61 -67.75 -16.51
C ALA A 1029 46.46 -68.44 -17.57
N GLY A 1030 45.97 -69.56 -18.12
CA GLY A 1030 46.63 -70.16 -19.27
C GLY A 1030 46.52 -69.17 -20.43
N GLY A 1031 47.64 -68.78 -21.04
CA GLY A 1031 47.59 -67.97 -22.26
C GLY A 1031 46.80 -68.70 -23.36
N ALA A 1032 46.30 -67.95 -24.35
CA ALA A 1032 45.49 -68.45 -25.46
C ALA A 1032 45.99 -69.77 -26.10
N CYS A 1033 47.31 -69.96 -26.17
CA CYS A 1033 47.89 -71.20 -26.69
C CYS A 1033 47.61 -72.43 -25.82
N LYS A 1034 47.59 -72.28 -24.50
CA LYS A 1034 47.30 -73.38 -23.57
C LYS A 1034 45.83 -73.77 -23.64
N GLU A 1035 44.94 -72.79 -23.75
CA GLU A 1035 43.51 -73.04 -23.97
C GLU A 1035 43.26 -73.70 -25.34
N LEU A 1036 43.98 -73.30 -26.39
CA LEU A 1036 43.92 -73.96 -27.69
C LEU A 1036 44.45 -75.41 -27.65
N GLU A 1037 45.52 -75.67 -26.88
CA GLU A 1037 46.05 -77.02 -26.65
C GLU A 1037 45.06 -77.88 -25.86
N ASP A 1038 44.44 -77.34 -24.80
CA ASP A 1038 43.47 -78.04 -23.97
C ASP A 1038 42.20 -78.40 -24.77
N LEU A 1039 41.74 -77.52 -25.66
CA LEU A 1039 40.57 -77.76 -26.52
C LEU A 1039 40.84 -78.71 -27.70
N THR A 1040 42.10 -78.85 -28.12
CA THR A 1040 42.48 -79.71 -29.25
C THR A 1040 43.13 -81.03 -28.80
N ALA A 1041 43.24 -81.27 -27.49
CA ALA A 1041 43.71 -82.54 -26.95
C ALA A 1041 42.64 -83.64 -27.14
N PRO A 1042 42.99 -84.81 -27.68
CA PRO A 1042 42.03 -85.90 -27.86
C PRO A 1042 41.46 -86.34 -26.51
N ALA A 1043 40.13 -86.25 -26.36
CA ALA A 1043 39.42 -86.59 -25.13
C ALA A 1043 39.60 -88.07 -24.78
N ASN A 1044 40.51 -88.38 -23.85
CA ASN A 1044 40.52 -89.67 -23.17
C ASN A 1044 39.30 -89.75 -22.26
N GLN A 1045 38.28 -90.49 -22.71
CA GLN A 1045 37.07 -90.78 -21.97
C GLN A 1045 37.38 -91.33 -20.56
N THR A 1046 37.11 -90.52 -19.53
CA THR A 1046 36.91 -91.02 -18.17
C THR A 1046 35.61 -90.45 -17.62
N ASN A 1047 34.60 -91.32 -17.53
CA ASN A 1047 33.31 -91.06 -16.92
C ASN A 1047 33.47 -90.76 -15.43
N GLN A 1048 33.10 -89.56 -14.96
CA GLN A 1048 32.60 -89.37 -13.60
C GLN A 1048 31.42 -88.38 -13.57
N SER A 1049 30.25 -88.95 -13.30
CA SER A 1049 29.03 -88.29 -12.87
C SER A 1049 29.21 -87.64 -11.49
N THR A 1050 28.80 -86.38 -11.33
CA THR A 1050 28.31 -85.88 -10.03
C THR A 1050 27.23 -84.82 -10.22
N SER A 1051 26.09 -85.09 -9.59
CA SER A 1051 24.97 -84.21 -9.29
C SER A 1051 25.35 -83.05 -8.39
N TYR A 1052 24.75 -81.86 -8.56
CA TYR A 1052 24.31 -81.03 -7.44
C TYR A 1052 23.14 -80.12 -7.84
N PHE A 1053 22.19 -80.02 -6.91
CA PHE A 1053 20.92 -79.31 -6.93
C PHE A 1053 21.08 -77.94 -6.25
N GLY A 1054 20.31 -76.93 -6.70
CA GLY A 1054 19.66 -75.95 -5.82
C GLY A 1054 20.28 -74.55 -5.67
N GLY A 1055 19.42 -73.52 -5.80
CA GLY A 1055 19.60 -72.21 -5.17
C GLY A 1055 19.05 -71.00 -5.93
N LEU A 1056 17.79 -70.65 -5.68
CA LEU A 1056 17.21 -69.32 -5.93
C LEU A 1056 17.89 -68.24 -5.06
N LEU A 1057 18.31 -67.13 -5.69
CA LEU A 1057 18.02 -65.73 -5.31
C LEU A 1057 18.59 -64.78 -6.37
#